data_AF-A0A061GF35-F1
#
_entry.id   AF-A0A061GF35-F1
#
_cell.length_a   1.000
_cell.length_b   1.000
_cell.length_c   1.000
_cell.angle_alpha   90.00
_cell.angle_beta   90.00
_cell.angle_gamma   90.00
#
_symmetry.space_group_name_H-M   'P 1'
#
loop_
_entity.id
_entity.type
_entity.pdbx_description
1 polymer ?
#
loop_
_entity_poly.entity_id
_entity_poly.type
_entity_poly.pdbx_seq_one_letter_code
_entity_poly.pdbx_strand_id
1 'polypeptide(L)'
;MTGPVLIGITESYLDALNNGAVPTISSSWQSVEEAECRRAYDSAAEFYMSTFDRTKPPEEVALREAHEEAVQKSLAIYNASAVGVGSMRKKYEELLQKFFRKAFEDYKRNAYMEADSRCSNAIQSMGKRLRAACHASDASIDNVVKVLDALLSEYEASCHGPGKWQKLAVFLQQSMEVPVLDFTKRLVDQIGSEKSSLALKCRSIEDKMKLLNKQLEDSEKYKSEYLKRYDDAINDKKKLADEYASRMNNLQGDNSSLKERCSSLMKALDSAKQEILDSRRKHDQVLSKQKAKDDQTTSEMEVLKSRSTAAEARLAAARERAESAQEEAEEWKRKYDFAVREAKAALEKAANVQERTGKETQLREDALREEFSHTLAEKDEELKDKSAKIEHAEQCLTTIKLELKAAESKIKSYDAEISSLKVEIRELADKLENANTKAQSFEREARILEQEKIHLEQKYSSEFRRFAEVEERCRLAEKEAKKATELADKARAESVAAQKEKSEIQRMAMERLAQIERAERQIENLERQKTDLGDELHRVQVSEMDAVSKVVLLEARVEEREKEIESLLKTNNEQRTSTVKVLQDLLDSERAAHADANDRAEALSLQLQAAQAKLDLLQQELTSVRLNETALDSKLKTASRGKRLRGDDFEMGVGSVQEMDTSDRILRANKKSRSTTSPLRYSQSEDGGSVYKGDEDNPNQQNNQEDYTKFTVQKLKQELTKHNFGGELLALRNPNKKDILSLYEKCVLQKS
;
A
#
# COMPACT_ATOMS: atom_id res chain seq x y z
N MET A 1 11.24 40.43 -81.21
CA MET A 1 12.04 41.66 -80.96
C MET A 1 11.20 42.59 -80.11
N THR A 2 11.73 43.11 -79.00
CA THR A 2 11.01 44.02 -78.08
C THR A 2 11.36 45.48 -78.36
N GLY A 3 10.59 46.42 -77.80
CA GLY A 3 10.85 47.86 -77.93
C GLY A 3 12.27 48.27 -77.52
N PRO A 4 12.75 47.92 -76.30
CA PRO A 4 14.11 48.24 -75.85
C PRO A 4 15.21 47.67 -76.77
N VAL A 5 15.04 46.43 -77.24
CA VAL A 5 15.99 45.79 -78.18
C VAL A 5 16.04 46.53 -79.52
N LEU A 6 14.89 46.99 -80.04
CA LEU A 6 14.86 47.79 -81.27
C LEU A 6 15.50 49.18 -81.06
N ILE A 7 15.28 49.81 -79.91
CA ILE A 7 15.92 51.08 -79.55
C ILE A 7 17.45 50.91 -79.54
N GLY A 8 17.98 49.93 -78.80
CA GLY A 8 19.43 49.72 -78.72
C GLY A 8 20.10 49.35 -80.05
N ILE A 9 19.41 48.62 -80.95
CA ILE A 9 19.90 48.38 -82.32
C ILE A 9 19.96 49.70 -83.10
N THR A 10 18.92 50.53 -82.97
CA THR A 10 18.82 51.82 -83.66
C THR A 10 19.87 52.81 -83.16
N GLU A 11 20.06 52.91 -81.85
CA GLU A 11 21.12 53.72 -81.21
C GLU A 11 22.50 53.26 -81.68
N SER A 12 22.79 51.96 -81.67
CA SER A 12 24.07 51.43 -82.13
C SER A 12 24.31 51.66 -83.64
N TYR A 13 23.28 51.67 -84.47
CA TYR A 13 23.39 52.04 -85.89
C TYR A 13 23.62 53.54 -86.09
N LEU A 14 22.94 54.39 -85.32
CA LEU A 14 23.15 55.84 -85.34
C LEU A 14 24.57 56.19 -84.87
N ASP A 15 25.06 55.58 -83.80
CA ASP A 15 26.43 55.77 -83.31
C ASP A 15 27.48 55.29 -84.32
N ALA A 16 27.26 54.15 -85.00
CA ALA A 16 28.15 53.72 -86.06
C ALA A 16 28.23 54.75 -87.20
N LEU A 17 27.07 55.25 -87.69
CA LEU A 17 27.01 56.28 -88.72
C LEU A 17 27.66 57.60 -88.27
N ASN A 18 27.35 58.07 -87.06
CA ASN A 18 27.87 59.33 -86.50
C ASN A 18 29.39 59.31 -86.33
N ASN A 19 29.99 58.13 -86.08
CA ASN A 19 31.44 57.95 -85.95
C ASN A 19 32.11 57.49 -87.26
N GLY A 20 31.40 57.51 -88.40
CA GLY A 20 31.96 57.18 -89.72
C GLY A 20 32.25 55.69 -89.96
N ALA A 21 31.69 54.80 -89.13
CA ALA A 21 31.79 53.36 -89.29
C ALA A 21 30.59 52.81 -90.10
N VAL A 22 30.78 51.64 -90.74
CA VAL A 22 29.68 50.92 -91.39
C VAL A 22 28.87 50.17 -90.32
N PRO A 23 27.55 50.42 -90.17
CA PRO A 23 26.73 49.67 -89.22
C PRO A 23 26.67 48.19 -89.61
N THR A 24 26.91 47.28 -88.65
CA THR A 24 26.78 45.84 -88.89
C THR A 24 25.80 45.22 -87.89
N ILE A 25 24.95 44.30 -88.37
CA ILE A 25 24.00 43.55 -87.55
C ILE A 25 24.72 42.86 -86.39
N SER A 26 25.92 42.31 -86.64
CA SER A 26 26.71 41.58 -85.65
C SER A 26 27.19 42.47 -84.49
N SER A 27 27.84 43.60 -84.79
CA SER A 27 28.36 44.52 -83.75
C SER A 27 27.24 45.13 -82.91
N SER A 28 26.13 45.52 -83.55
CA SER A 28 25.01 46.14 -82.86
C SER A 28 24.18 45.12 -82.08
N TRP A 29 24.03 43.88 -82.58
CA TRP A 29 23.44 42.81 -81.80
C TRP A 29 24.29 42.45 -80.57
N GLN A 30 25.62 42.39 -80.70
CA GLN A 30 26.52 42.11 -79.57
C GLN A 30 26.44 43.22 -78.50
N SER A 31 26.38 44.49 -78.90
CA SER A 31 26.18 45.63 -77.99
C SER A 31 24.86 45.52 -77.22
N VAL A 32 23.78 45.18 -77.91
CA VAL A 32 22.45 44.99 -77.30
C VAL A 32 22.39 43.73 -76.43
N GLU A 33 23.05 42.63 -76.83
CA GLU A 33 23.16 41.42 -75.99
C GLU A 33 23.87 41.75 -74.66
N GLU A 34 24.95 42.54 -74.68
CA GLU A 34 25.61 43.01 -73.46
C GLU A 34 24.71 43.96 -72.63
N ALA A 35 24.07 44.95 -73.25
CA ALA A 35 23.23 45.91 -72.55
C ALA A 35 21.99 45.26 -71.88
N GLU A 36 21.29 44.37 -72.59
CA GLU A 36 20.13 43.66 -72.06
C GLU A 36 20.54 42.60 -71.02
N CYS A 37 21.63 41.83 -71.25
CA CYS A 37 22.13 40.87 -70.25
C CYS A 37 22.64 41.55 -68.99
N ARG A 38 23.22 42.75 -69.09
CA ARG A 38 23.60 43.57 -67.94
C ARG A 38 22.37 44.04 -67.16
N ARG A 39 21.36 44.60 -67.83
CA ARG A 39 20.11 45.04 -67.17
C ARG A 39 19.37 43.87 -66.49
N ALA A 40 19.38 42.70 -67.12
CA ALA A 40 18.87 41.46 -66.54
C ALA A 40 19.68 41.00 -65.31
N TYR A 41 21.01 41.11 -65.34
CA TYR A 41 21.88 40.85 -64.20
C TYR A 41 21.58 41.81 -63.03
N ASP A 42 21.52 43.12 -63.30
CA ASP A 42 21.29 44.14 -62.27
C ASP A 42 19.91 43.94 -61.61
N SER A 43 18.86 43.72 -62.41
CA SER A 43 17.50 43.42 -61.90
C SER A 43 17.42 42.11 -61.11
N ALA A 44 18.09 41.05 -61.55
CA ALA A 44 18.12 39.78 -60.80
C ALA A 44 18.95 39.87 -59.50
N ALA A 45 19.97 40.73 -59.47
CA ALA A 45 20.77 41.00 -58.27
C ALA A 45 19.95 41.77 -57.22
N GLU A 46 19.18 42.78 -57.63
CA GLU A 46 18.24 43.51 -56.76
C GLU A 46 17.10 42.62 -56.25
N PHE A 47 16.55 41.76 -57.12
CA PHE A 47 15.50 40.83 -56.74
C PHE A 47 15.98 39.79 -55.71
N TYR A 48 17.20 39.26 -55.87
CA TYR A 48 17.81 38.39 -54.86
C TYR A 48 17.97 39.11 -53.51
N MET A 49 18.44 40.37 -53.53
CA MET A 49 18.66 41.15 -52.31
C MET A 49 17.39 41.42 -51.51
N SER A 50 16.24 41.50 -52.19
CA SER A 50 14.92 41.78 -51.62
C SER A 50 14.09 40.52 -51.31
N THR A 51 14.33 39.39 -51.98
CA THR A 51 13.61 38.13 -51.72
C THR A 51 14.36 37.10 -50.88
N PHE A 52 15.66 37.25 -50.65
CA PHE A 52 16.41 36.42 -49.71
C PHE A 52 15.95 36.68 -48.28
N ASP A 53 15.26 35.69 -47.68
CA ASP A 53 14.67 35.78 -46.34
C ASP A 53 15.75 35.77 -45.23
N ARG A 54 16.05 36.96 -44.71
CA ARG A 54 16.99 37.19 -43.61
C ARG A 54 16.35 37.07 -42.22
N THR A 55 15.09 36.65 -42.13
CA THR A 55 14.36 36.43 -40.86
C THR A 55 14.47 34.98 -40.36
N LYS A 56 14.89 34.05 -41.22
CA LYS A 56 15.22 32.66 -40.85
C LYS A 56 16.21 32.61 -39.67
N PRO A 57 16.12 31.60 -38.79
CA PRO A 57 17.15 31.38 -37.78
C PRO A 57 18.51 31.15 -38.46
N PRO A 58 19.63 31.57 -37.83
CA PRO A 58 20.97 31.47 -38.39
C PRO A 58 21.52 30.03 -38.36
N GLU A 59 20.84 29.12 -39.05
CA GLU A 59 21.12 27.68 -39.08
C GLU A 59 21.42 27.23 -40.52
N GLU A 60 22.38 26.32 -40.69
CA GLU A 60 22.96 25.95 -41.99
C GLU A 60 21.92 25.44 -43.00
N VAL A 61 20.86 24.76 -42.55
CA VAL A 61 19.77 24.27 -43.40
C VAL A 61 18.83 25.41 -43.78
N ALA A 62 18.22 26.08 -42.79
CA ALA A 62 17.22 27.13 -43.03
C ALA A 62 17.76 28.33 -43.83
N LEU A 63 19.03 28.71 -43.62
CA LEU A 63 19.68 29.76 -44.42
C LEU A 63 19.94 29.31 -45.86
N ARG A 64 20.29 28.03 -46.06
CA ARG A 64 20.56 27.47 -47.39
C ARG A 64 19.27 27.32 -48.20
N GLU A 65 18.20 26.83 -47.60
CA GLU A 65 16.88 26.74 -48.23
C GLU A 65 16.39 28.12 -48.71
N ALA A 66 16.47 29.15 -47.85
CA ALA A 66 16.12 30.51 -48.23
C ALA A 66 17.05 31.11 -49.31
N HIS A 67 18.33 30.73 -49.33
CA HIS A 67 19.27 31.10 -50.39
C HIS A 67 18.91 30.44 -51.71
N GLU A 68 18.70 29.12 -51.74
CA GLU A 68 18.38 28.35 -52.93
C GLU A 68 17.04 28.80 -53.54
N GLU A 69 16.01 29.06 -52.71
CA GLU A 69 14.73 29.63 -53.15
C GLU A 69 14.90 31.03 -53.78
N ALA A 70 15.67 31.92 -53.15
CA ALA A 70 15.93 33.26 -53.68
C ALA A 70 16.77 33.23 -54.96
N VAL A 71 17.77 32.34 -55.05
CA VAL A 71 18.57 32.09 -56.27
C VAL A 71 17.66 31.58 -57.39
N GLN A 72 16.79 30.60 -57.14
CA GLN A 72 15.90 30.04 -58.17
C GLN A 72 14.96 31.11 -58.75
N LYS A 73 14.32 31.92 -57.90
CA LYS A 73 13.44 33.02 -58.35
C LYS A 73 14.21 34.09 -59.14
N SER A 74 15.41 34.44 -58.69
CA SER A 74 16.25 35.46 -59.33
C SER A 74 16.82 34.98 -60.67
N LEU A 75 17.19 33.70 -60.79
CA LEU A 75 17.59 33.08 -62.07
C LEU A 75 16.41 32.98 -63.05
N ALA A 76 15.17 32.82 -62.58
CA ALA A 76 14.00 32.86 -63.46
C ALA A 76 13.81 34.26 -64.07
N ILE A 77 13.97 35.33 -63.27
CA ILE A 77 13.91 36.72 -63.74
C ILE A 77 15.05 37.04 -64.71
N TYR A 78 16.27 36.59 -64.38
CA TYR A 78 17.42 36.72 -65.28
C TYR A 78 17.13 36.04 -66.64
N ASN A 79 16.66 34.79 -66.63
CA ASN A 79 16.40 34.05 -67.86
C ASN A 79 15.20 34.57 -68.68
N ALA A 80 14.24 35.25 -68.05
CA ALA A 80 13.13 35.91 -68.72
C ALA A 80 13.52 37.25 -69.37
N SER A 81 14.54 37.93 -68.83
CA SER A 81 14.97 39.27 -69.27
C SER A 81 16.23 39.26 -70.14
N ALA A 82 17.12 38.27 -69.98
CA ALA A 82 18.36 38.16 -70.72
C ALA A 82 18.12 37.75 -72.18
N VAL A 83 18.58 38.60 -73.09
CA VAL A 83 18.46 38.42 -74.54
C VAL A 83 19.62 37.58 -75.07
N GLY A 84 19.37 36.81 -76.13
CA GLY A 84 20.40 36.07 -76.85
C GLY A 84 20.81 34.74 -76.21
N VAL A 85 21.82 34.12 -76.81
CA VAL A 85 22.40 32.80 -76.47
C VAL A 85 23.93 32.79 -76.60
N GLY A 86 24.55 33.97 -76.74
CA GLY A 86 25.98 34.14 -76.94
C GLY A 86 26.80 34.07 -75.65
N SER A 87 28.10 34.31 -75.79
CA SER A 87 29.05 34.35 -74.68
C SER A 87 28.73 35.44 -73.66
N MET A 88 28.06 36.52 -74.06
CA MET A 88 27.73 37.65 -73.18
C MET A 88 26.65 37.28 -72.15
N ARG A 89 25.62 36.53 -72.54
CA ARG A 89 24.65 35.95 -71.60
C ARG A 89 25.34 35.09 -70.55
N LYS A 90 26.17 34.14 -70.98
CA LYS A 90 26.91 33.25 -70.07
C LYS A 90 27.84 34.04 -69.13
N LYS A 91 28.55 35.06 -69.62
CA LYS A 91 29.38 35.98 -68.83
C LYS A 91 28.59 36.63 -67.69
N TYR A 92 27.39 37.16 -67.98
CA TYR A 92 26.55 37.80 -66.97
C TYR A 92 25.88 36.80 -66.02
N GLU A 93 25.48 35.62 -66.48
CA GLU A 93 24.99 34.54 -65.61
C GLU A 93 26.07 34.05 -64.63
N GLU A 94 27.31 33.85 -65.09
CA GLU A 94 28.43 33.50 -64.23
C GLU A 94 28.74 34.61 -63.19
N LEU A 95 28.62 35.88 -63.57
CA LEU A 95 28.75 37.00 -62.63
C LEU A 95 27.62 36.97 -61.59
N LEU A 96 26.39 36.66 -62.00
CA LEU A 96 25.22 36.57 -61.12
C LEU A 96 25.37 35.44 -60.09
N GLN A 97 25.82 34.26 -60.52
CA GLN A 97 26.12 33.14 -59.62
C GLN A 97 27.28 33.47 -58.63
N LYS A 98 28.30 34.21 -59.07
CA LYS A 98 29.39 34.72 -58.21
C LYS A 98 28.87 35.75 -57.20
N PHE A 99 27.95 36.63 -57.61
CA PHE A 99 27.30 37.62 -56.75
C PHE A 99 26.44 36.96 -55.67
N PHE A 100 25.54 36.03 -56.03
CA PHE A 100 24.71 35.28 -55.07
C PHE A 100 25.55 34.57 -54.01
N ARG A 101 26.60 33.85 -54.43
CA ARG A 101 27.50 33.13 -53.52
C ARG A 101 28.21 34.07 -52.56
N LYS A 102 28.75 35.20 -53.05
CA LYS A 102 29.41 36.18 -52.18
C LYS A 102 28.43 36.78 -51.18
N ALA A 103 27.27 37.23 -51.64
CA ALA A 103 26.25 37.86 -50.79
C ALA A 103 25.74 36.90 -49.70
N PHE A 104 25.56 35.62 -50.03
CA PHE A 104 25.19 34.60 -49.07
C PHE A 104 26.27 34.38 -48.02
N GLU A 105 27.53 34.16 -48.41
CA GLU A 105 28.64 33.95 -47.46
C GLU A 105 28.91 35.17 -46.58
N ASP A 106 28.78 36.39 -47.12
CA ASP A 106 28.94 37.62 -46.34
C ASP A 106 27.80 37.84 -45.34
N TYR A 107 26.54 37.53 -45.70
CA TYR A 107 25.43 37.53 -44.74
C TYR A 107 25.58 36.42 -43.70
N LYS A 108 25.85 35.18 -44.12
CA LYS A 108 26.00 33.98 -43.28
C LYS A 108 27.06 34.19 -42.21
N ARG A 109 28.22 34.76 -42.58
CA ARG A 109 29.31 35.09 -41.64
C ARG A 109 28.84 36.07 -40.56
N ASN A 110 28.11 37.12 -40.94
CA ASN A 110 27.60 38.12 -40.01
C ASN A 110 26.50 37.53 -39.10
N ALA A 111 25.57 36.76 -39.67
CA ALA A 111 24.49 36.10 -38.92
C ALA A 111 25.02 35.08 -37.91
N TYR A 112 26.05 34.30 -38.27
CA TYR A 112 26.72 33.37 -37.35
C TYR A 112 27.51 34.10 -36.25
N MET A 113 28.18 35.21 -36.57
CA MET A 113 28.88 36.04 -35.58
C MET A 113 27.90 36.67 -34.57
N GLU A 114 26.74 37.15 -35.03
CA GLU A 114 25.71 37.68 -34.15
C GLU A 114 25.08 36.57 -33.28
N ALA A 115 24.81 35.40 -33.87
CA ALA A 115 24.30 34.23 -33.15
C ALA A 115 25.27 33.77 -32.04
N ASP A 116 26.58 33.73 -32.32
CA ASP A 116 27.63 33.39 -31.35
C ASP A 116 27.69 34.39 -30.20
N SER A 117 27.56 35.70 -30.50
CA SER A 117 27.45 36.78 -29.52
C SER A 117 26.20 36.64 -28.64
N ARG A 118 25.02 36.44 -29.24
CA ARG A 118 23.75 36.19 -28.53
C ARG A 118 23.87 34.98 -27.59
N CYS A 119 24.41 33.85 -28.07
CA CYS A 119 24.67 32.66 -27.26
C CYS A 119 25.59 32.95 -26.06
N SER A 120 26.64 33.74 -26.28
CA SER A 120 27.63 34.08 -25.25
C SER A 120 27.02 34.99 -24.17
N ASN A 121 26.20 35.96 -24.58
CA ASN A 121 25.48 36.86 -23.67
C ASN A 121 24.41 36.10 -22.85
N ALA A 122 23.67 35.19 -23.48
CA ALA A 122 22.71 34.32 -22.80
C ALA A 122 23.41 33.45 -21.74
N ILE A 123 24.51 32.78 -22.09
CA ILE A 123 25.30 31.99 -21.12
C ILE A 123 25.85 32.83 -19.97
N GLN A 124 26.28 34.07 -20.21
CA GLN A 124 26.70 34.96 -19.12
C GLN A 124 25.53 35.32 -18.19
N SER A 125 24.32 35.48 -18.73
CA SER A 125 23.09 35.70 -17.96
C SER A 125 22.68 34.45 -17.15
N MET A 126 22.71 33.28 -17.77
CA MET A 126 22.45 31.99 -17.13
C MET A 126 23.42 31.75 -15.97
N GLY A 127 24.73 31.97 -16.17
CA GLY A 127 25.74 31.83 -15.13
C GLY A 127 25.59 32.81 -13.96
N LYS A 128 25.04 34.01 -14.19
CA LYS A 128 24.67 34.95 -13.13
C LYS A 128 23.45 34.46 -12.35
N ARG A 129 22.38 34.05 -13.04
CA ARG A 129 21.11 33.56 -12.44
C ARG A 129 21.32 32.26 -11.65
N LEU A 130 22.03 31.28 -12.21
CA LEU A 130 22.37 30.04 -11.52
C LEU A 130 23.25 30.29 -10.28
N ARG A 131 24.27 31.15 -10.41
CA ARG A 131 25.12 31.50 -9.25
C ARG A 131 24.32 32.18 -8.15
N ALA A 132 23.36 33.05 -8.47
CA ALA A 132 22.47 33.64 -7.49
C ALA A 132 21.60 32.59 -6.78
N ALA A 133 21.00 31.64 -7.52
CA ALA A 133 20.24 30.54 -6.93
C ALA A 133 21.09 29.67 -5.97
N CYS A 134 22.33 29.34 -6.35
CA CYS A 134 23.29 28.64 -5.48
C CYS A 134 23.71 29.40 -4.21
N HIS A 135 23.41 30.70 -4.09
CA HIS A 135 23.80 31.58 -2.99
C HIS A 135 22.61 32.16 -2.20
N ALA A 136 21.37 31.76 -2.51
CA ALA A 136 20.21 32.11 -1.70
C ALA A 136 20.29 31.47 -0.31
N SER A 137 19.76 32.14 0.73
CA SER A 137 19.77 31.65 2.11
C SER A 137 18.91 30.40 2.33
N ASP A 138 17.94 30.18 1.44
CA ASP A 138 17.01 29.06 1.37
C ASP A 138 17.30 28.13 0.16
N ALA A 139 18.51 28.24 -0.42
CA ALA A 139 18.91 27.45 -1.58
C ALA A 139 18.81 25.94 -1.31
N SER A 140 17.90 25.28 -2.02
CA SER A 140 17.77 23.82 -2.05
C SER A 140 18.27 23.27 -3.40
N ILE A 141 18.68 22.01 -3.43
CA ILE A 141 19.10 21.34 -4.67
C ILE A 141 17.96 21.34 -5.71
N ASP A 142 16.73 21.11 -5.26
CA ASP A 142 15.51 21.18 -6.08
C ASP A 142 15.29 22.58 -6.70
N ASN A 143 15.45 23.65 -5.91
CA ASN A 143 15.35 25.02 -6.41
C ASN A 143 16.46 25.34 -7.44
N VAL A 144 17.70 24.91 -7.18
CA VAL A 144 18.83 25.12 -8.10
C VAL A 144 18.64 24.35 -9.41
N VAL A 145 18.14 23.11 -9.36
CA VAL A 145 17.82 22.30 -10.54
C VAL A 145 16.69 22.93 -11.36
N LYS A 146 15.61 23.39 -10.72
CA LYS A 146 14.49 24.09 -11.39
C LYS A 146 14.93 25.39 -12.07
N VAL A 147 15.84 26.15 -11.43
CA VAL A 147 16.43 27.35 -12.05
C VAL A 147 17.29 26.97 -13.25
N LEU A 148 18.09 25.90 -13.17
CA LEU A 148 18.89 25.44 -14.30
C LEU A 148 18.01 24.97 -15.47
N ASP A 149 16.98 24.17 -15.22
CA ASP A 149 16.05 23.65 -16.22
C ASP A 149 15.30 24.77 -16.98
N ALA A 150 14.81 25.78 -16.25
CA ALA A 150 14.21 26.97 -16.84
C ALA A 150 15.22 27.78 -17.68
N LEU A 151 16.47 27.90 -17.24
CA LEU A 151 17.55 28.56 -17.99
C LEU A 151 17.91 27.80 -19.28
N LEU A 152 17.93 26.46 -19.24
CA LEU A 152 18.19 25.62 -20.41
C LEU A 152 17.06 25.76 -21.44
N SER A 153 15.80 25.73 -20.98
CA SER A 153 14.62 25.94 -21.83
C SER A 153 14.63 27.32 -22.49
N GLU A 154 14.96 28.37 -21.73
CA GLU A 154 15.09 29.75 -22.23
C GLU A 154 16.22 29.87 -23.28
N TYR A 155 17.35 29.20 -23.06
CA TYR A 155 18.46 29.16 -24.02
C TYR A 155 18.12 28.37 -25.29
N GLU A 156 17.47 27.21 -25.16
CA GLU A 156 17.08 26.38 -26.29
C GLU A 156 16.10 27.11 -27.23
N ALA A 157 15.15 27.86 -26.67
CA ALA A 157 14.15 28.61 -27.44
C ALA A 157 14.66 29.94 -28.03
N SER A 158 15.72 30.55 -27.47
CA SER A 158 16.18 31.90 -27.86
C SER A 158 17.50 31.94 -28.62
N CYS A 159 18.34 30.91 -28.50
CA CYS A 159 19.67 30.87 -29.10
C CYS A 159 19.74 29.92 -30.29
N HIS A 160 20.53 30.28 -31.31
CA HIS A 160 20.68 29.58 -32.58
C HIS A 160 22.14 29.62 -33.04
N GLY A 161 22.46 28.98 -34.17
CA GLY A 161 23.78 29.01 -34.78
C GLY A 161 24.67 27.81 -34.42
N PRO A 162 25.73 27.57 -35.22
CA PRO A 162 26.52 26.34 -35.14
C PRO A 162 27.22 26.13 -33.79
N GLY A 163 27.55 27.22 -33.07
CA GLY A 163 28.19 27.17 -31.75
C GLY A 163 27.25 26.90 -30.56
N LYS A 164 25.91 26.93 -30.75
CA LYS A 164 24.89 26.85 -29.69
C LYS A 164 25.18 25.72 -28.70
N TRP A 165 25.22 24.49 -29.19
CA TRP A 165 25.35 23.29 -28.35
C TRP A 165 26.74 23.14 -27.73
N GLN A 166 27.79 23.56 -28.44
CA GLN A 166 29.16 23.51 -27.90
C GLN A 166 29.31 24.46 -26.71
N LYS A 167 28.84 25.72 -26.82
CA LYS A 167 28.89 26.67 -25.70
C LYS A 167 28.02 26.20 -24.53
N LEU A 168 26.84 25.63 -24.82
CA LEU A 168 25.94 25.11 -23.78
C LEU A 168 26.57 23.96 -22.99
N ALA A 169 27.24 23.03 -23.67
CA ALA A 169 27.94 21.91 -23.03
C ALA A 169 29.08 22.41 -22.11
N VAL A 170 29.88 23.38 -22.57
CA VAL A 170 30.94 24.01 -21.75
C VAL A 170 30.33 24.76 -20.55
N PHE A 171 29.23 25.48 -20.74
CA PHE A 171 28.52 26.14 -19.65
C PHE A 171 27.99 25.15 -18.61
N LEU A 172 27.41 24.03 -19.04
CA LEU A 172 26.91 22.98 -18.15
C LEU A 172 28.04 22.34 -17.34
N GLN A 173 29.17 22.00 -17.98
CA GLN A 173 30.35 21.49 -17.30
C GLN A 173 30.84 22.47 -16.21
N GLN A 174 31.10 23.72 -16.58
CA GLN A 174 31.58 24.75 -15.64
C GLN A 174 30.56 25.05 -14.52
N SER A 175 29.26 24.91 -14.80
CA SER A 175 28.19 25.09 -13.82
C SER A 175 28.18 23.98 -12.77
N MET A 176 28.44 22.73 -13.17
CA MET A 176 28.59 21.62 -12.24
C MET A 176 29.90 21.72 -11.45
N GLU A 177 31.02 22.00 -12.13
CA GLU A 177 32.37 22.05 -11.54
C GLU A 177 32.55 23.14 -10.48
N VAL A 178 31.86 24.29 -10.59
CA VAL A 178 32.05 25.43 -9.68
C VAL A 178 30.76 25.85 -8.94
N PRO A 179 29.75 26.53 -9.54
CA PRO A 179 28.56 26.99 -8.80
C PRO A 179 27.81 25.90 -8.01
N VAL A 180 27.60 24.72 -8.61
CA VAL A 180 26.85 23.63 -7.96
C VAL A 180 27.74 22.87 -6.99
N LEU A 181 28.99 22.55 -7.36
CA LEU A 181 29.93 21.90 -6.44
C LEU A 181 30.17 22.71 -5.16
N ASP A 182 30.39 24.03 -5.25
CA ASP A 182 30.62 24.88 -4.06
C ASP A 182 29.36 25.04 -3.21
N PHE A 183 28.17 25.07 -3.83
CA PHE A 183 26.91 24.99 -3.11
C PHE A 183 26.76 23.65 -2.37
N THR A 184 27.08 22.53 -3.01
CA THR A 184 27.05 21.20 -2.38
C THR A 184 28.05 21.08 -1.23
N LYS A 185 29.27 21.62 -1.37
CA LYS A 185 30.24 21.71 -0.27
C LYS A 185 29.65 22.46 0.93
N ARG A 186 29.10 23.67 0.71
CA ARG A 186 28.47 24.46 1.78
C ARG A 186 27.33 23.72 2.49
N LEU A 187 26.50 22.97 1.76
CA LEU A 187 25.47 22.13 2.38
C LEU A 187 26.09 21.00 3.23
N VAL A 188 27.14 20.34 2.74
CA VAL A 188 27.85 19.29 3.49
C VAL A 188 28.53 19.85 4.74
N ASP A 189 29.15 21.02 4.65
CA ASP A 189 29.80 21.71 5.77
C ASP A 189 28.76 22.16 6.81
N GLN A 190 27.63 22.72 6.37
CA GLN A 190 26.50 23.09 7.23
C GLN A 190 25.97 21.87 7.99
N ILE A 191 25.65 20.78 7.28
CA ILE A 191 25.20 19.50 7.86
C ILE A 191 26.27 18.92 8.81
N GLY A 192 27.55 19.06 8.48
CA GLY A 192 28.68 18.68 9.34
C GLY A 192 28.72 19.48 10.65
N SER A 193 28.47 20.78 10.58
CA SER A 193 28.39 21.66 11.76
C SER A 193 27.17 21.35 12.64
N GLU A 194 26.01 21.12 12.03
CA GLU A 194 24.77 20.74 12.72
C GLU A 194 24.90 19.37 13.39
N LYS A 195 25.45 18.38 12.68
CA LYS A 195 25.78 17.05 13.24
C LYS A 195 26.75 17.16 14.41
N SER A 196 27.73 18.05 14.35
CA SER A 196 28.69 18.28 15.44
C SER A 196 28.03 18.95 16.65
N SER A 197 27.19 19.95 16.41
CA SER A 197 26.36 20.61 17.45
C SER A 197 25.39 19.63 18.12
N LEU A 198 24.75 18.76 17.33
CA LEU A 198 23.88 17.69 17.83
C LEU A 198 24.66 16.66 18.65
N ALA A 199 25.83 16.23 18.17
CA ALA A 199 26.69 15.29 18.90
C ALA A 199 27.17 15.86 20.26
N LEU A 200 27.48 17.15 20.33
CA LEU A 200 27.79 17.83 21.61
C LEU A 200 26.58 17.86 22.55
N LYS A 201 25.38 18.14 22.03
CA LYS A 201 24.13 18.06 22.81
C LYS A 201 23.85 16.64 23.32
N CYS A 202 24.06 15.62 22.48
CA CYS A 202 23.94 14.22 22.88
C CYS A 202 24.88 13.86 24.03
N ARG A 203 26.18 14.22 23.93
CA ARG A 203 27.13 14.01 25.05
C ARG A 203 26.71 14.74 26.32
N SER A 204 26.27 15.99 26.22
CA SER A 204 25.79 16.77 27.37
C SER A 204 24.57 16.13 28.05
N ILE A 205 23.65 15.52 27.28
CA ILE A 205 22.52 14.74 27.82
C ILE A 205 23.00 13.43 28.45
N GLU A 206 23.95 12.74 27.82
CA GLU A 206 24.56 11.50 28.33
C GLU A 206 25.29 11.74 29.67
N ASP A 207 25.99 12.87 29.80
CA ASP A 207 26.69 13.26 31.03
C ASP A 207 25.73 13.76 32.12
N LYS A 208 24.64 14.46 31.76
CA LYS A 208 23.49 14.71 32.67
C LYS A 208 22.90 13.37 33.17
N MET A 209 22.70 12.39 32.29
CA MET A 209 22.20 11.06 32.69
C MET A 209 23.17 10.31 33.63
N LYS A 210 24.48 10.36 33.38
CA LYS A 210 25.49 9.78 34.30
C LYS A 210 25.44 10.41 35.68
N LEU A 211 25.26 11.74 35.75
CA LEU A 211 25.13 12.45 37.02
C LEU A 211 23.84 12.06 37.77
N LEU A 212 22.69 12.02 37.07
CA LEU A 212 21.40 11.61 37.64
C LEU A 212 21.41 10.15 38.11
N ASN A 213 21.98 9.23 37.33
CA ASN A 213 22.13 7.83 37.73
C ASN A 213 23.00 7.70 38.98
N LYS A 214 24.10 8.47 39.10
CA LYS A 214 24.93 8.47 40.30
C LYS A 214 24.19 9.04 41.52
N GLN A 215 23.44 10.13 41.35
CA GLN A 215 22.58 10.68 42.41
C GLN A 215 21.51 9.66 42.86
N LEU A 216 20.95 8.88 41.92
CA LEU A 216 20.01 7.81 42.21
C LEU A 216 20.68 6.67 42.98
N GLU A 217 21.83 6.16 42.53
CA GLU A 217 22.58 5.13 43.25
C GLU A 217 22.95 5.57 44.67
N ASP A 218 23.41 6.81 44.85
CA ASP A 218 23.82 7.33 46.16
C ASP A 218 22.60 7.56 47.08
N SER A 219 21.43 7.88 46.51
CA SER A 219 20.13 7.90 47.21
C SER A 219 19.66 6.50 47.61
N GLU A 220 19.83 5.48 46.74
CA GLU A 220 19.50 4.09 47.05
C GLU A 220 20.43 3.50 48.12
N LYS A 221 21.74 3.82 48.07
CA LYS A 221 22.70 3.52 49.14
C LYS A 221 22.22 4.13 50.46
N TYR A 222 21.90 5.42 50.49
CA TYR A 222 21.40 6.10 51.69
C TYR A 222 20.09 5.47 52.23
N LYS A 223 19.15 5.13 51.35
CA LYS A 223 17.91 4.42 51.69
C LYS A 223 18.17 3.03 52.29
N SER A 224 19.12 2.28 51.73
CA SER A 224 19.49 0.95 52.25
C SER A 224 20.22 1.03 53.61
N GLU A 225 21.07 2.03 53.83
CA GLU A 225 21.63 2.32 55.16
C GLU A 225 20.55 2.70 56.16
N TYR A 226 19.59 3.55 55.77
CA TYR A 226 18.50 3.96 56.65
C TYR A 226 17.63 2.76 57.06
N LEU A 227 17.26 1.90 56.10
CA LEU A 227 16.56 0.63 56.37
C LEU A 227 17.35 -0.24 57.33
N LYS A 228 18.64 -0.45 57.09
CA LYS A 228 19.50 -1.25 57.97
C LYS A 228 19.54 -0.71 59.40
N ARG A 229 19.71 0.61 59.58
CA ARG A 229 19.66 1.25 60.92
C ARG A 229 18.30 1.06 61.60
N TYR A 230 17.21 0.98 60.84
CA TYR A 230 15.87 0.71 61.34
C TYR A 230 15.72 -0.75 61.79
N ASP A 231 16.22 -1.70 60.99
CA ASP A 231 16.24 -3.13 61.34
C ASP A 231 17.15 -3.41 62.55
N ASP A 232 18.33 -2.80 62.63
CA ASP A 232 19.24 -2.87 63.77
C ASP A 232 18.54 -2.36 65.04
N ALA A 233 17.85 -1.20 64.98
CA ALA A 233 17.05 -0.68 66.10
C ALA A 233 15.85 -1.55 66.48
N ILE A 234 15.20 -2.22 65.51
CA ILE A 234 14.15 -3.22 65.78
C ILE A 234 14.73 -4.44 66.48
N ASN A 235 15.93 -4.88 66.10
CA ASN A 235 16.59 -6.04 66.70
C ASN A 235 17.10 -5.74 68.11
N ASP A 236 17.64 -4.54 68.36
CA ASP A 236 17.99 -4.11 69.72
C ASP A 236 16.75 -3.94 70.61
N LYS A 237 15.63 -3.43 70.07
CA LYS A 237 14.35 -3.41 70.78
C LYS A 237 13.85 -4.82 71.14
N LYS A 238 14.06 -5.84 70.28
CA LYS A 238 13.74 -7.24 70.60
C LYS A 238 14.63 -7.75 71.75
N LYS A 239 15.96 -7.62 71.65
CA LYS A 239 16.90 -7.99 72.73
C LYS A 239 16.47 -7.38 74.07
N LEU A 240 16.16 -6.09 74.08
CA LEU A 240 15.72 -5.38 75.28
C LEU A 240 14.40 -5.95 75.84
N ALA A 241 13.46 -6.32 74.97
CA ALA A 241 12.22 -6.97 75.36
C ALA A 241 12.44 -8.39 75.91
N ASP A 242 13.36 -9.16 75.31
CA ASP A 242 13.75 -10.50 75.78
C ASP A 242 14.48 -10.45 77.13
N GLU A 243 15.33 -9.44 77.33
CA GLU A 243 15.96 -9.11 78.63
C GLU A 243 14.92 -8.74 79.69
N TYR A 244 13.96 -7.85 79.35
CA TYR A 244 12.87 -7.50 80.27
C TYR A 244 11.97 -8.70 80.59
N ALA A 245 11.63 -9.55 79.61
CA ALA A 245 10.86 -10.77 79.83
C ALA A 245 11.61 -11.75 80.74
N SER A 246 12.91 -11.96 80.50
CA SER A 246 13.78 -12.78 81.35
C SER A 246 13.86 -12.25 82.79
N ARG A 247 14.00 -10.94 82.94
CA ARG A 247 14.05 -10.26 84.25
C ARG A 247 12.70 -10.33 84.98
N MET A 248 11.58 -10.24 84.25
CA MET A 248 10.24 -10.39 84.79
C MET A 248 9.95 -11.83 85.23
N ASN A 249 10.38 -12.84 84.45
CA ASN A 249 10.31 -14.25 84.82
C ASN A 249 11.12 -14.55 86.09
N ASN A 250 12.34 -14.01 86.20
CA ASN A 250 13.16 -14.14 87.40
C ASN A 250 12.47 -13.52 88.62
N LEU A 251 11.96 -12.28 88.51
CA LEU A 251 11.20 -11.62 89.58
C LEU A 251 9.93 -12.39 89.97
N GLN A 252 9.27 -13.05 89.02
CA GLN A 252 8.11 -13.90 89.29
C GLN A 252 8.50 -15.18 90.05
N GLY A 253 9.67 -15.78 89.75
CA GLY A 253 10.24 -16.89 90.51
C GLY A 253 10.71 -16.49 91.91
N ASP A 254 11.37 -15.34 92.04
CA ASP A 254 11.75 -14.79 93.34
C ASP A 254 10.50 -14.55 94.21
N ASN A 255 9.45 -13.96 93.65
CA ASN A 255 8.19 -13.71 94.33
C ASN A 255 7.44 -15.00 94.71
N SER A 256 7.47 -16.06 93.89
CA SER A 256 6.92 -17.36 94.30
C SER A 256 7.73 -17.98 95.45
N SER A 257 9.07 -17.92 95.41
CA SER A 257 9.91 -18.40 96.52
C SER A 257 9.71 -17.59 97.81
N LEU A 258 9.48 -16.28 97.70
CA LEU A 258 9.17 -15.40 98.82
C LEU A 258 7.79 -15.73 99.41
N LYS A 259 6.79 -15.99 98.56
CA LYS A 259 5.44 -16.41 98.96
C LYS A 259 5.46 -17.77 99.67
N GLU A 260 6.28 -18.72 99.23
CA GLU A 260 6.51 -19.98 99.94
C GLU A 260 7.18 -19.76 101.30
N ARG A 261 8.21 -18.92 101.37
CA ARG A 261 8.86 -18.52 102.64
C ARG A 261 7.89 -17.82 103.61
N CYS A 262 7.01 -16.96 103.12
CA CYS A 262 5.95 -16.36 103.93
C CYS A 262 4.95 -17.43 104.43
N SER A 263 4.60 -18.42 103.59
CA SER A 263 3.71 -19.51 103.99
C SER A 263 4.35 -20.44 105.04
N SER A 264 5.64 -20.76 104.92
CA SER A 264 6.34 -21.58 105.91
C SER A 264 6.58 -20.83 107.23
N LEU A 265 6.94 -19.54 107.17
CA LEU A 265 7.00 -18.68 108.36
C LEU A 265 5.66 -18.54 109.07
N MET A 266 4.55 -18.41 108.33
CA MET A 266 3.22 -18.32 108.94
C MET A 266 2.82 -19.63 109.64
N LYS A 267 3.12 -20.79 109.03
CA LYS A 267 2.94 -22.10 109.68
C LYS A 267 3.79 -22.25 110.95
N ALA A 268 5.04 -21.81 110.92
CA ALA A 268 5.94 -21.84 112.09
C ALA A 268 5.49 -20.88 113.22
N LEU A 269 4.96 -19.71 112.85
CA LEU A 269 4.36 -18.77 113.80
C LEU A 269 3.12 -19.37 114.46
N ASP A 270 2.28 -20.09 113.72
CA ASP A 270 1.08 -20.72 114.26
C ASP A 270 1.40 -21.95 115.14
N SER A 271 2.45 -22.73 114.83
CA SER A 271 2.94 -23.77 115.77
C SER A 271 3.52 -23.15 117.05
N ALA A 272 4.28 -22.06 116.96
CA ALA A 272 4.81 -21.36 118.13
C ALA A 272 3.70 -20.79 119.03
N LYS A 273 2.61 -20.25 118.45
CA LYS A 273 1.41 -19.85 119.21
C LYS A 273 0.81 -21.02 119.98
N GLN A 274 0.73 -22.21 119.37
CA GLN A 274 0.21 -23.41 120.02
C GLN A 274 1.10 -23.86 121.18
N GLU A 275 2.43 -23.87 121.00
CA GLU A 275 3.39 -24.19 122.07
C GLU A 275 3.33 -23.19 123.23
N ILE A 276 3.10 -21.91 122.96
CA ILE A 276 2.88 -20.87 123.99
C ILE A 276 1.57 -21.12 124.76
N LEU A 277 0.50 -21.55 124.10
CA LEU A 277 -0.76 -21.93 124.76
C LEU A 277 -0.59 -23.16 125.66
N ASP A 278 0.13 -24.19 125.20
CA ASP A 278 0.42 -25.37 126.01
C ASP A 278 1.41 -25.10 127.15
N SER A 279 2.33 -24.16 126.98
CA SER A 279 3.21 -23.68 128.05
C SER A 279 2.44 -22.89 129.10
N ARG A 280 1.46 -22.06 128.70
CA ARG A 280 0.55 -21.35 129.60
C ARG A 280 -0.29 -22.31 130.44
N ARG A 281 -0.94 -23.30 129.81
CA ARG A 281 -1.72 -24.35 130.49
C ARG A 281 -0.92 -25.06 131.58
N LYS A 282 0.37 -25.35 131.33
CA LYS A 282 1.29 -25.96 132.31
C LYS A 282 1.59 -25.01 133.48
N HIS A 283 1.80 -23.71 133.21
CA HIS A 283 2.02 -22.70 134.24
C HIS A 283 0.79 -22.50 135.16
N ASP A 284 -0.40 -22.41 134.57
CA ASP A 284 -1.65 -22.23 135.32
C ASP A 284 -1.91 -23.43 136.27
N GLN A 285 -1.57 -24.65 135.83
CA GLN A 285 -1.65 -25.86 136.64
C GLN A 285 -0.65 -25.89 137.82
N VAL A 286 0.47 -25.15 137.73
CA VAL A 286 1.42 -24.97 138.85
C VAL A 286 0.91 -23.90 139.82
N LEU A 287 0.41 -22.77 139.31
CA LEU A 287 -0.17 -21.70 140.14
C LEU A 287 -1.34 -22.21 140.99
N SER A 288 -2.20 -23.07 140.44
CA SER A 288 -3.30 -23.70 141.18
C SER A 288 -2.83 -24.59 142.35
N LYS A 289 -1.61 -25.12 142.31
CA LYS A 289 -1.05 -25.96 143.38
C LYS A 289 -0.36 -25.12 144.47
N GLN A 290 0.20 -23.97 144.11
CA GLN A 290 0.79 -23.04 145.07
C GLN A 290 -0.29 -22.40 145.95
N LYS A 291 -1.38 -21.90 145.36
CA LYS A 291 -2.42 -21.18 146.09
C LYS A 291 -3.04 -22.01 147.23
N ALA A 292 -3.35 -23.27 146.97
CA ALA A 292 -3.88 -24.22 147.96
C ALA A 292 -2.93 -24.51 149.15
N LYS A 293 -1.68 -24.03 149.09
CA LYS A 293 -0.66 -24.18 150.15
C LYS A 293 -0.50 -22.90 150.97
N ASP A 294 -0.74 -21.75 150.38
CA ASP A 294 -0.70 -20.44 151.05
C ASP A 294 -1.97 -20.18 151.88
N ASP A 295 -3.10 -20.74 151.45
CA ASP A 295 -4.36 -20.78 152.21
C ASP A 295 -4.25 -21.64 153.51
N GLN A 296 -3.24 -22.50 153.63
CA GLN A 296 -3.00 -23.33 154.83
C GLN A 296 -2.12 -22.61 155.89
N THR A 297 -1.16 -21.79 155.46
CA THR A 297 -0.24 -21.08 156.37
C THR A 297 -0.84 -19.81 156.97
N THR A 298 -1.82 -19.21 156.29
CA THR A 298 -2.54 -18.02 156.78
C THR A 298 -3.40 -18.31 158.00
N SER A 299 -4.00 -19.50 158.12
CA SER A 299 -4.78 -19.91 159.30
C SER A 299 -3.95 -20.13 160.58
N GLU A 300 -2.63 -20.37 160.47
CA GLU A 300 -1.75 -20.53 161.64
C GLU A 300 -1.31 -19.17 162.23
N MET A 301 -1.30 -18.11 161.41
CA MET A 301 -0.83 -16.78 161.79
C MET A 301 -1.79 -15.98 162.68
N GLU A 302 -3.11 -16.18 162.58
CA GLU A 302 -4.08 -15.40 163.37
C GLU A 302 -4.03 -15.75 164.87
N VAL A 303 -3.77 -17.01 165.22
CA VAL A 303 -3.74 -17.49 166.62
C VAL A 303 -2.67 -16.80 167.46
N LEU A 304 -1.50 -16.50 166.86
CA LEU A 304 -0.37 -15.88 167.55
C LEU A 304 -0.54 -14.36 167.81
N LYS A 305 -1.45 -13.69 167.11
CA LYS A 305 -1.58 -12.22 167.13
C LYS A 305 -2.30 -11.67 168.37
N SER A 306 -2.94 -12.54 169.14
CA SER A 306 -3.80 -12.21 170.29
C SER A 306 -3.06 -11.91 171.61
N ARG A 307 -1.73 -12.07 171.68
CA ARG A 307 -0.96 -12.12 172.95
C ARG A 307 -0.04 -10.92 173.24
N SER A 308 -0.13 -9.82 172.48
CA SER A 308 0.88 -8.73 172.50
C SER A 308 0.42 -7.39 173.11
N THR A 309 -0.88 -7.18 173.32
CA THR A 309 -1.49 -5.86 173.58
C THR A 309 -1.56 -5.45 175.07
N ALA A 310 -0.48 -5.67 175.83
CA ALA A 310 -0.50 -5.52 177.30
C ALA A 310 0.70 -4.76 177.93
N ALA A 311 1.63 -4.20 177.14
CA ALA A 311 2.90 -3.65 177.64
C ALA A 311 3.03 -2.11 177.59
N GLU A 312 2.09 -1.40 176.98
CA GLU A 312 2.26 0.01 176.56
C GLU A 312 1.91 1.07 177.64
N ALA A 313 1.77 0.66 178.91
CA ALA A 313 1.04 1.41 179.94
C ALA A 313 1.87 1.84 181.18
N ARG A 314 3.21 1.95 181.11
CA ARG A 314 4.05 2.16 182.33
C ARG A 314 5.20 3.17 182.29
N LEU A 315 5.42 3.94 181.21
CA LEU A 315 6.54 4.90 181.14
C LEU A 315 6.16 6.38 180.92
N ALA A 316 4.87 6.72 181.04
CA ALA A 316 4.37 8.09 180.90
C ALA A 316 4.21 8.86 182.24
N ALA A 317 4.70 8.32 183.36
CA ALA A 317 4.25 8.69 184.71
C ALA A 317 5.32 9.32 185.64
N ALA A 318 6.40 9.90 185.09
CA ALA A 318 7.52 10.41 185.88
C ALA A 318 8.16 11.69 185.30
N ARG A 319 7.34 12.66 184.84
CA ARG A 319 7.83 13.88 184.16
C ARG A 319 7.78 15.17 185.00
N GLU A 320 7.28 15.11 186.24
CA GLU A 320 6.93 16.29 187.03
C GLU A 320 6.91 15.94 188.53
N ARG A 321 7.89 16.42 189.33
CA ARG A 321 7.81 16.33 190.81
C ARG A 321 8.81 17.11 191.69
N ALA A 322 9.89 17.71 191.19
CA ALA A 322 10.96 18.22 192.06
C ALA A 322 11.73 19.45 191.54
N GLU A 323 11.03 20.56 191.27
CA GLU A 323 11.62 21.90 191.42
C GLU A 323 11.48 22.33 192.89
N SER A 324 12.36 21.86 193.78
CA SER A 324 12.44 22.32 195.17
C SER A 324 13.76 21.91 195.83
N ALA A 325 14.46 22.88 196.44
CA ALA A 325 15.80 22.88 197.05
C ALA A 325 16.95 23.36 196.13
N GLN A 326 17.36 24.63 196.07
CA GLN A 326 17.11 25.82 196.89
C GLN A 326 17.54 25.78 198.39
N GLU A 327 18.42 26.72 198.74
CA GLU A 327 18.64 27.38 200.04
C GLU A 327 19.40 26.74 201.24
N GLU A 328 19.66 25.44 201.37
CA GLU A 328 20.38 24.91 202.57
C GLU A 328 21.90 24.61 202.42
N ALA A 329 22.71 25.59 201.98
CA ALA A 329 24.19 25.44 201.96
C ALA A 329 25.05 26.71 202.16
N GLU A 330 24.50 27.92 202.05
CA GLU A 330 25.29 29.18 202.00
C GLU A 330 25.95 29.60 203.34
N GLU A 331 25.53 29.03 204.47
CA GLU A 331 25.76 29.63 205.80
C GLU A 331 26.96 29.06 206.58
N TRP A 332 27.68 28.04 206.08
CA TRP A 332 28.89 27.51 206.76
C TRP A 332 30.17 28.34 206.56
N LYS A 333 30.02 29.65 206.83
CA LYS A 333 31.04 30.56 207.39
C LYS A 333 32.26 30.83 206.47
N ARG A 334 32.45 32.03 205.92
CA ARG A 334 32.35 33.36 206.56
C ARG A 334 33.00 33.46 207.96
N LYS A 335 33.90 32.54 208.35
CA LYS A 335 34.71 32.58 209.60
C LYS A 335 36.13 32.00 209.47
N TYR A 336 36.78 32.23 208.33
CA TYR A 336 38.26 32.39 208.28
C TYR A 336 38.65 33.76 207.71
N ASP A 337 37.82 34.77 207.99
CA ASP A 337 38.28 36.15 208.01
C ASP A 337 39.50 36.31 208.93
N PHE A 338 40.29 37.36 208.65
CA PHE A 338 41.33 37.99 209.48
C PHE A 338 42.80 37.77 209.07
N ALA A 339 43.17 36.68 208.40
CA ALA A 339 44.58 36.24 208.32
C ALA A 339 45.58 37.21 207.63
N VAL A 340 45.33 37.69 206.39
CA VAL A 340 46.32 38.52 205.65
C VAL A 340 45.66 39.78 205.07
N ARG A 341 45.54 40.81 205.92
CA ARG A 341 45.06 42.17 205.53
C ARG A 341 46.20 43.05 204.99
N GLU A 342 47.26 42.45 204.45
CA GLU A 342 48.61 43.02 204.40
C GLU A 342 49.29 42.91 203.02
N ALA A 343 48.55 43.26 201.96
CA ALA A 343 49.11 43.48 200.62
C ALA A 343 48.45 44.69 199.92
N LYS A 344 48.07 45.71 200.71
CA LYS A 344 47.66 47.02 200.18
C LYS A 344 48.88 47.83 199.76
N ALA A 345 48.72 48.56 198.66
CA ALA A 345 49.42 49.80 198.31
C ALA A 345 50.94 49.75 198.06
N ALA A 346 51.32 49.83 196.78
CA ALA A 346 52.40 50.70 196.31
C ALA A 346 52.15 51.15 194.85
N LEU A 347 52.74 52.29 194.46
CA LEU A 347 52.95 52.76 193.08
C LEU A 347 51.73 52.98 192.16
N GLU A 348 50.92 53.91 192.64
CA GLU A 348 50.35 55.02 191.86
C GLU A 348 51.35 55.68 190.84
N LYS A 349 50.81 56.37 189.82
CA LYS A 349 51.40 57.44 188.95
C LYS A 349 52.06 57.11 187.58
N ALA A 350 51.32 57.53 186.54
CA ALA A 350 51.72 58.44 185.45
C ALA A 350 52.66 58.00 184.28
N ALA A 351 52.10 58.01 183.05
CA ALA A 351 52.71 58.62 181.85
C ALA A 351 51.66 58.88 180.74
N ASN A 352 51.71 60.06 180.12
CA ASN A 352 50.67 60.70 179.31
C ASN A 352 50.50 60.20 177.84
N VAL A 353 49.26 60.30 177.33
CA VAL A 353 48.87 60.87 176.02
C VAL A 353 49.81 60.71 174.81
N GLN A 354 49.50 59.80 173.86
CA GLN A 354 49.94 59.96 172.44
C GLN A 354 49.11 59.24 171.33
N GLU A 355 47.88 58.74 171.55
CA GLU A 355 47.20 57.93 170.51
C GLU A 355 45.70 58.26 170.30
N ARG A 356 45.40 59.37 169.61
CA ARG A 356 44.00 59.75 169.25
C ARG A 356 43.78 60.29 167.83
N THR A 357 44.77 60.20 166.93
CA THR A 357 44.70 60.82 165.58
C THR A 357 44.90 59.86 164.40
N GLY A 358 45.10 58.55 164.64
CA GLY A 358 45.39 57.59 163.56
C GLY A 358 44.19 56.84 162.95
N LYS A 359 43.01 56.86 163.58
CA LYS A 359 41.90 55.93 163.25
C LYS A 359 40.83 56.48 162.29
N GLU A 360 40.96 57.74 161.85
CA GLU A 360 39.95 58.41 161.02
C GLU A 360 40.39 58.59 159.55
N THR A 361 41.68 58.50 159.26
CA THR A 361 42.23 58.49 157.89
C THR A 361 42.10 57.14 157.20
N GLN A 362 42.35 56.04 157.93
CA GLN A 362 42.33 54.66 157.41
C GLN A 362 41.00 54.34 156.69
N LEU A 363 39.86 54.63 157.36
CA LEU A 363 38.51 54.36 156.85
C LEU A 363 38.14 55.15 155.58
N ARG A 364 38.88 56.22 155.23
CA ARG A 364 38.69 56.94 153.96
C ARG A 364 39.49 56.33 152.81
N GLU A 365 40.65 55.74 153.07
CA GLU A 365 41.37 55.02 152.01
C GLU A 365 40.66 53.70 151.66
N ASP A 366 40.21 52.95 152.66
CA ASP A 366 39.61 51.63 152.43
C ASP A 366 38.32 51.73 151.61
N ALA A 367 37.46 52.73 151.90
CA ALA A 367 36.25 53.00 151.11
C ALA A 367 36.56 53.36 149.65
N LEU A 368 37.56 54.22 149.40
CA LEU A 368 37.96 54.59 148.03
C LEU A 368 38.54 53.39 147.26
N ARG A 369 39.30 52.50 147.94
CA ARG A 369 39.81 51.25 147.33
C ARG A 369 38.66 50.33 146.90
N GLU A 370 37.60 50.24 147.71
CA GLU A 370 36.42 49.43 147.42
C GLU A 370 35.59 49.99 146.25
N GLU A 371 35.37 51.32 146.20
CA GLU A 371 34.73 51.99 145.05
C GLU A 371 35.52 51.81 143.74
N PHE A 372 36.86 51.96 143.78
CA PHE A 372 37.70 51.69 142.61
C PHE A 372 37.64 50.21 142.18
N SER A 373 37.64 49.26 143.13
CA SER A 373 37.53 47.83 142.84
C SER A 373 36.20 47.48 142.17
N HIS A 374 35.08 48.02 142.67
CA HIS A 374 33.75 47.83 142.08
C HIS A 374 33.69 48.40 140.66
N THR A 375 34.16 49.63 140.48
CA THR A 375 34.19 50.30 139.15
C THR A 375 35.04 49.53 138.14
N LEU A 376 36.16 48.93 138.58
CA LEU A 376 37.04 48.15 137.72
C LEU A 376 36.40 46.81 137.34
N ALA A 377 35.71 46.14 138.27
CA ALA A 377 34.93 44.92 138.00
C ALA A 377 33.78 45.16 137.01
N GLU A 378 33.03 46.26 137.14
CA GLU A 378 32.00 46.65 136.16
C GLU A 378 32.58 46.89 134.76
N LYS A 379 33.78 47.50 134.67
CA LYS A 379 34.46 47.71 133.38
C LYS A 379 35.01 46.42 132.78
N ASP A 380 35.45 45.47 133.59
CA ASP A 380 35.87 44.14 133.12
C ASP A 380 34.69 43.34 132.53
N GLU A 381 33.50 43.38 133.14
CA GLU A 381 32.31 42.74 132.56
C GLU A 381 31.82 43.50 131.30
N GLU A 382 31.88 44.83 131.27
CA GLU A 382 31.58 45.62 130.06
C GLU A 382 32.57 45.32 128.92
N LEU A 383 33.83 45.00 129.23
CA LEU A 383 34.84 44.56 128.26
C LEU A 383 34.57 43.13 127.77
N LYS A 384 34.17 42.20 128.65
CA LYS A 384 33.82 40.81 128.26
C LYS A 384 32.57 40.75 127.38
N ASP A 385 31.53 41.50 127.73
CA ASP A 385 30.31 41.64 126.90
C ASP A 385 30.65 42.20 125.51
N LYS A 386 31.53 43.21 125.43
CA LYS A 386 32.02 43.74 124.15
C LYS A 386 32.89 42.74 123.38
N SER A 387 33.77 41.98 124.05
CA SER A 387 34.56 40.92 123.41
C SER A 387 33.66 39.85 122.79
N ALA A 388 32.69 39.33 123.56
CA ALA A 388 31.74 38.34 123.07
C ALA A 388 30.90 38.86 121.88
N LYS A 389 30.52 40.14 121.89
CA LYS A 389 29.82 40.78 120.76
C LYS A 389 30.72 40.95 119.53
N ILE A 390 32.01 41.23 119.70
CA ILE A 390 33.01 41.27 118.62
C ILE A 390 33.23 39.87 118.05
N GLU A 391 33.47 38.86 118.89
CA GLU A 391 33.66 37.46 118.47
C GLU A 391 32.44 36.93 117.71
N HIS A 392 31.21 37.21 118.19
CA HIS A 392 29.99 36.87 117.48
C HIS A 392 29.88 37.59 116.13
N ALA A 393 30.23 38.89 116.06
CA ALA A 393 30.25 39.63 114.80
C ALA A 393 31.29 39.08 113.82
N GLU A 394 32.47 38.64 114.28
CA GLU A 394 33.50 38.00 113.47
C GLU A 394 33.07 36.60 112.96
N GLN A 395 32.34 35.83 113.78
CA GLN A 395 31.72 34.56 113.35
C GLN A 395 30.63 34.77 112.29
N CYS A 396 29.77 35.80 112.44
CA CYS A 396 28.82 36.19 111.39
C CYS A 396 29.54 36.64 110.11
N LEU A 397 30.58 37.47 110.25
CA LEU A 397 31.32 38.06 109.13
C LEU A 397 32.18 37.04 108.38
N THR A 398 32.70 36.01 109.06
CA THR A 398 33.35 34.86 108.40
C THR A 398 32.35 33.96 107.70
N THR A 399 31.17 33.72 108.28
CA THR A 399 30.07 32.98 107.64
C THR A 399 29.63 33.66 106.33
N ILE A 400 29.32 34.96 106.39
CA ILE A 400 28.92 35.75 105.21
C ILE A 400 30.03 35.78 104.14
N LYS A 401 31.32 35.81 104.54
CA LYS A 401 32.45 35.70 103.59
C LYS A 401 32.55 34.33 102.91
N LEU A 402 32.12 33.24 103.56
CA LEU A 402 32.06 31.91 102.94
C LEU A 402 30.86 31.80 101.99
N GLU A 403 29.70 32.31 102.39
CA GLU A 403 28.51 32.37 101.54
C GLU A 403 28.73 33.22 100.30
N LEU A 404 29.37 34.39 100.44
CA LEU A 404 29.75 35.26 99.31
C LEU A 404 30.69 34.54 98.34
N LYS A 405 31.70 33.82 98.83
CA LYS A 405 32.59 33.01 97.97
C LYS A 405 31.85 31.87 97.26
N ALA A 406 30.84 31.27 97.90
CA ALA A 406 29.99 30.24 97.30
C ALA A 406 28.97 30.81 96.29
N ALA A 407 28.56 32.06 96.44
CA ALA A 407 27.78 32.79 95.44
C ALA A 407 28.65 33.19 94.23
N GLU A 408 29.84 33.74 94.48
CA GLU A 408 30.82 34.07 93.44
C GLU A 408 31.21 32.86 92.58
N SER A 409 31.42 31.68 93.19
CA SER A 409 31.76 30.47 92.43
C SER A 409 30.60 29.98 91.56
N LYS A 410 29.36 30.07 92.05
CA LYS A 410 28.15 29.78 91.26
C LYS A 410 27.94 30.77 90.11
N ILE A 411 28.20 32.06 90.31
CA ILE A 411 28.15 33.05 89.23
C ILE A 411 29.20 32.71 88.16
N LYS A 412 30.43 32.37 88.58
CA LYS A 412 31.51 31.97 87.66
C LYS A 412 31.21 30.67 86.89
N SER A 413 30.47 29.70 87.47
CA SER A 413 30.00 28.53 86.72
C SER A 413 28.88 28.88 85.73
N TYR A 414 27.90 29.71 86.13
CA TYR A 414 26.85 30.16 85.22
C TYR A 414 27.40 31.01 84.07
N ASP A 415 28.40 31.88 84.29
CA ASP A 415 29.07 32.61 83.20
C ASP A 415 29.78 31.68 82.21
N ALA A 416 30.36 30.57 82.68
CA ALA A 416 30.95 29.54 81.83
C ALA A 416 29.89 28.76 81.03
N GLU A 417 28.79 28.36 81.66
CA GLU A 417 27.65 27.70 81.01
C GLU A 417 27.00 28.61 79.96
N ILE A 418 26.73 29.87 80.31
CA ILE A 418 26.22 30.90 79.39
C ILE A 418 27.20 31.12 78.21
N SER A 419 28.51 31.01 78.45
CA SER A 419 29.52 31.11 77.39
C SER A 419 29.51 29.90 76.46
N SER A 420 29.34 28.68 76.98
CA SER A 420 29.13 27.46 76.15
C SER A 420 27.88 27.58 75.30
N LEU A 421 26.74 27.91 75.92
CA LEU A 421 25.47 28.08 75.22
C LEU A 421 25.54 29.18 74.15
N LYS A 422 26.31 30.26 74.37
CA LYS A 422 26.59 31.30 73.35
C LYS A 422 27.51 30.83 72.22
N VAL A 423 28.28 29.75 72.38
CA VAL A 423 28.99 29.09 71.27
C VAL A 423 28.01 28.18 70.52
N GLU A 424 27.29 27.32 71.23
CA GLU A 424 26.33 26.37 70.66
C GLU A 424 25.22 27.07 69.85
N ILE A 425 24.67 28.19 70.35
CA ILE A 425 23.66 28.99 69.63
C ILE A 425 24.23 29.57 68.33
N ARG A 426 25.50 30.01 68.30
CA ARG A 426 26.14 30.50 67.08
C ARG A 426 26.39 29.37 66.09
N GLU A 427 26.93 28.24 66.55
CA GLU A 427 27.08 27.06 65.70
C GLU A 427 25.75 26.58 65.11
N LEU A 428 24.65 26.63 65.87
CA LEU A 428 23.31 26.27 65.40
C LEU A 428 22.76 27.29 64.40
N ALA A 429 23.02 28.59 64.59
CA ALA A 429 22.69 29.62 63.61
C ALA A 429 23.48 29.44 62.30
N ASP A 430 24.79 29.22 62.38
CA ASP A 430 25.65 28.96 61.22
C ASP A 430 25.19 27.69 60.48
N LYS A 431 24.86 26.61 61.21
CA LYS A 431 24.31 25.37 60.62
C LYS A 431 22.95 25.61 59.95
N LEU A 432 22.09 26.45 60.53
CA LEU A 432 20.79 26.82 59.97
C LEU A 432 20.93 27.65 58.69
N GLU A 433 21.84 28.64 58.66
CA GLU A 433 22.06 29.47 57.47
C GLU A 433 22.74 28.66 56.34
N ASN A 434 23.67 27.77 56.67
CA ASN A 434 24.22 26.79 55.73
C ASN A 434 23.18 25.78 55.22
N ALA A 435 22.13 25.47 55.99
CA ALA A 435 21.02 24.64 55.54
C ALA A 435 20.05 25.43 54.63
N ASN A 436 19.73 26.68 55.00
CA ASN A 436 18.85 27.58 54.25
C ASN A 436 19.42 27.92 52.86
N THR A 437 20.71 28.27 52.78
CA THR A 437 21.40 28.53 51.51
C THR A 437 21.39 27.31 50.58
N LYS A 438 21.59 26.10 51.13
CA LYS A 438 21.47 24.82 50.39
C LYS A 438 20.04 24.55 49.91
N ALA A 439 19.04 24.76 50.77
CA ALA A 439 17.63 24.63 50.40
C ALA A 439 17.28 25.56 49.23
N GLN A 440 17.73 26.81 49.27
CA GLN A 440 17.54 27.75 48.16
C GLN A 440 18.29 27.35 46.87
N SER A 441 19.46 26.70 46.93
CA SER A 441 20.10 26.16 45.71
C SER A 441 19.28 25.03 45.10
N PHE A 442 18.78 24.08 45.90
CA PHE A 442 17.91 23.02 45.41
C PHE A 442 16.57 23.56 44.88
N GLU A 443 16.04 24.62 45.48
CA GLU A 443 14.82 25.27 44.98
C GLU A 443 15.04 25.93 43.60
N ARG A 444 16.19 26.60 43.39
CA ARG A 444 16.58 27.14 42.07
C ARG A 444 16.76 26.02 41.03
N GLU A 445 17.41 24.92 41.41
CA GLU A 445 17.62 23.75 40.55
C GLU A 445 16.29 23.09 40.17
N ALA A 446 15.37 22.90 41.12
CA ALA A 446 14.03 22.37 40.88
C ALA A 446 13.22 23.26 39.91
N ARG A 447 13.30 24.59 40.03
CA ARG A 447 12.66 25.53 39.08
C ARG A 447 13.23 25.39 37.67
N ILE A 448 14.55 25.17 37.53
CA ILE A 448 15.19 24.95 36.22
C ILE A 448 14.75 23.61 35.62
N LEU A 449 14.70 22.53 36.42
CA LEU A 449 14.26 21.21 35.96
C LEU A 449 12.78 21.20 35.53
N GLU A 450 11.90 21.92 36.24
CA GLU A 450 10.50 22.08 35.83
C GLU A 450 10.37 22.88 34.52
N GLN A 451 11.23 23.89 34.29
CA GLN A 451 11.29 24.58 32.99
C GLN A 451 11.83 23.70 31.85
N GLU A 452 12.87 22.90 32.09
CA GLU A 452 13.38 21.92 31.10
C GLU A 452 12.30 20.88 30.76
N LYS A 453 11.55 20.39 31.76
CA LYS A 453 10.40 19.49 31.60
C LYS A 453 9.29 20.11 30.75
N ILE A 454 8.81 21.31 31.08
CA ILE A 454 7.73 21.97 30.32
C ILE A 454 8.15 22.19 28.86
N HIS A 455 9.40 22.59 28.62
CA HIS A 455 9.94 22.74 27.26
C HIS A 455 10.01 21.39 26.51
N LEU A 456 10.40 20.29 27.18
CA LEU A 456 10.38 18.95 26.60
C LEU A 456 8.95 18.47 26.30
N GLU A 457 7.99 18.65 27.21
CA GLU A 457 6.57 18.31 27.01
C GLU A 457 5.94 19.07 25.84
N GLN A 458 6.24 20.37 25.71
CA GLN A 458 5.85 21.18 24.56
C GLN A 458 6.47 20.68 23.25
N LYS A 459 7.75 20.30 23.26
CA LYS A 459 8.43 19.73 22.09
C LYS A 459 7.82 18.38 21.69
N TYR A 460 7.64 17.45 22.63
CA TYR A 460 6.99 16.17 22.31
C TYR A 460 5.57 16.39 21.77
N SER A 461 4.84 17.36 22.32
CA SER A 461 3.49 17.74 21.86
C SER A 461 3.46 18.45 20.50
N SER A 462 4.58 18.97 19.98
CA SER A 462 4.69 19.42 18.58
C SER A 462 5.07 18.27 17.65
N GLU A 463 6.01 17.40 18.04
CA GLU A 463 6.39 16.22 17.24
C GLU A 463 5.23 15.21 17.13
N PHE A 464 4.45 14.95 18.19
CA PHE A 464 3.26 14.08 18.11
C PHE A 464 2.20 14.61 17.13
N ARG A 465 1.97 15.93 17.08
CA ARG A 465 1.10 16.54 16.06
C ARG A 465 1.68 16.36 14.66
N ARG A 466 2.98 16.57 14.49
CA ARG A 466 3.69 16.37 13.22
C ARG A 466 3.61 14.91 12.74
N PHE A 467 3.73 13.94 13.64
CA PHE A 467 3.54 12.51 13.33
C PHE A 467 2.10 12.23 12.89
N ALA A 468 1.08 12.74 13.59
CA ALA A 468 -0.31 12.57 13.20
C ALA A 468 -0.64 13.20 11.83
N GLU A 469 -0.07 14.36 11.50
CA GLU A 469 -0.19 14.93 10.16
C GLU A 469 0.49 14.07 9.08
N VAL A 470 1.65 13.48 9.39
CA VAL A 470 2.36 12.58 8.45
C VAL A 470 1.58 11.28 8.27
N GLU A 471 1.00 10.73 9.34
CA GLU A 471 0.16 9.52 9.29
C GLU A 471 -1.05 9.72 8.36
N GLU A 472 -1.83 10.80 8.50
CA GLU A 472 -2.97 11.02 7.61
C GLU A 472 -2.53 11.41 6.18
N ARG A 473 -1.38 12.08 5.99
CA ARG A 473 -0.78 12.27 4.64
C ARG A 473 -0.44 10.91 3.98
N CYS A 474 0.20 9.99 4.71
CA CYS A 474 0.45 8.64 4.23
C CYS A 474 -0.86 7.89 3.95
N ARG A 475 -1.86 8.02 4.82
CA ARG A 475 -3.18 7.38 4.65
C ARG A 475 -3.97 7.94 3.47
N LEU A 476 -3.79 9.22 3.11
CA LEU A 476 -4.33 9.81 1.89
C LEU A 476 -3.60 9.29 0.65
N ALA A 477 -2.27 9.29 0.66
CA ALA A 477 -1.46 8.74 -0.42
C ALA A 477 -1.75 7.24 -0.67
N GLU A 478 -2.00 6.45 0.37
CA GLU A 478 -2.48 5.07 0.23
C GLU A 478 -3.84 4.96 -0.47
N LYS A 479 -4.81 5.81 -0.11
CA LYS A 479 -6.15 5.84 -0.75
C LYS A 479 -6.03 6.22 -2.22
N GLU A 480 -5.12 7.13 -2.57
CA GLU A 480 -4.86 7.57 -3.95
C GLU A 480 -4.11 6.51 -4.75
N ALA A 481 -3.10 5.86 -4.16
CA ALA A 481 -2.40 4.73 -4.77
C ALA A 481 -3.35 3.56 -5.07
N LYS A 482 -4.25 3.22 -4.14
CA LYS A 482 -5.28 2.18 -4.34
C LYS A 482 -6.21 2.49 -5.50
N LYS A 483 -6.73 3.72 -5.59
CA LYS A 483 -7.52 4.20 -6.75
C LYS A 483 -6.72 4.13 -8.06
N ALA A 484 -5.44 4.51 -8.05
CA ALA A 484 -4.59 4.45 -9.22
C ALA A 484 -4.35 3.01 -9.69
N THR A 485 -4.15 2.05 -8.76
CA THR A 485 -4.08 0.62 -9.11
C THR A 485 -5.40 0.09 -9.65
N GLU A 486 -6.53 0.40 -9.03
CA GLU A 486 -7.87 0.00 -9.48
C GLU A 486 -8.17 0.51 -10.91
N LEU A 487 -7.83 1.77 -11.22
CA LEU A 487 -7.95 2.33 -12.57
C LEU A 487 -7.00 1.65 -13.56
N ALA A 488 -5.77 1.34 -13.16
CA ALA A 488 -4.80 0.66 -14.01
C ALA A 488 -5.14 -0.82 -14.26
N ASP A 489 -5.76 -1.51 -13.30
CA ASP A 489 -6.29 -2.87 -13.45
C ASP A 489 -7.52 -2.86 -14.38
N LYS A 490 -8.43 -1.90 -14.19
CA LYS A 490 -9.59 -1.72 -15.08
C LYS A 490 -9.17 -1.44 -16.53
N ALA A 491 -8.25 -0.50 -16.76
CA ALA A 491 -7.73 -0.20 -18.09
C ALA A 491 -7.02 -1.40 -18.74
N ARG A 492 -6.34 -2.24 -17.94
CA ARG A 492 -5.77 -3.51 -18.42
C ARG A 492 -6.86 -4.53 -18.80
N ALA A 493 -7.92 -4.65 -18.01
CA ALA A 493 -9.06 -5.52 -18.32
C ALA A 493 -9.78 -5.08 -19.61
N GLU A 494 -10.03 -3.78 -19.77
CA GLU A 494 -10.65 -3.20 -20.98
C GLU A 494 -9.76 -3.40 -22.22
N SER A 495 -8.44 -3.23 -22.09
CA SER A 495 -7.48 -3.52 -23.16
C SER A 495 -7.46 -5.00 -23.58
N VAL A 496 -7.51 -5.93 -22.62
CA VAL A 496 -7.61 -7.37 -22.88
C VAL A 496 -8.94 -7.73 -23.56
N ALA A 497 -10.06 -7.11 -23.15
CA ALA A 497 -11.35 -7.31 -23.78
C ALA A 497 -11.34 -6.82 -25.25
N ALA A 498 -10.88 -5.59 -25.51
CA ALA A 498 -10.79 -5.04 -26.86
C ALA A 498 -9.83 -5.85 -27.78
N GLN A 499 -8.73 -6.35 -27.24
CA GLN A 499 -7.82 -7.23 -28.00
C GLN A 499 -8.45 -8.60 -28.29
N LYS A 500 -9.28 -9.15 -27.38
CA LYS A 500 -10.07 -10.36 -27.64
C LYS A 500 -11.10 -10.11 -28.75
N GLU A 501 -11.90 -9.05 -28.65
CA GLU A 501 -12.88 -8.67 -29.68
C GLU A 501 -12.22 -8.48 -31.05
N LYS A 502 -11.06 -7.81 -31.11
CA LYS A 502 -10.26 -7.68 -32.34
C LYS A 502 -9.87 -9.04 -32.93
N SER A 503 -9.42 -9.98 -32.09
CA SER A 503 -9.08 -11.34 -32.56
C SER A 503 -10.30 -12.14 -33.05
N GLU A 504 -11.47 -11.93 -32.44
CA GLU A 504 -12.75 -12.53 -32.84
C GLU A 504 -13.24 -11.95 -34.18
N ILE A 505 -13.15 -10.63 -34.36
CA ILE A 505 -13.44 -9.96 -35.64
C ILE A 505 -12.52 -10.47 -36.75
N GLN A 506 -11.22 -10.65 -36.46
CA GLN A 506 -10.26 -11.24 -37.40
C GLN A 506 -10.60 -12.70 -37.75
N ARG A 507 -10.98 -13.53 -36.77
CA ARG A 507 -11.47 -14.90 -37.00
C ARG A 507 -12.70 -14.91 -37.91
N MET A 508 -13.73 -14.12 -37.58
CA MET A 508 -14.95 -14.00 -38.38
C MET A 508 -14.70 -13.46 -39.80
N ALA A 509 -13.70 -12.59 -39.99
CA ALA A 509 -13.29 -12.12 -41.31
C ALA A 509 -12.63 -13.21 -42.14
N MET A 510 -11.74 -14.02 -41.56
CA MET A 510 -11.13 -15.18 -42.23
C MET A 510 -12.18 -16.24 -42.58
N GLU A 511 -13.14 -16.51 -41.70
CA GLU A 511 -14.25 -17.43 -41.98
C GLU A 511 -15.13 -16.95 -43.14
N ARG A 512 -15.40 -15.63 -43.22
CA ARG A 512 -16.12 -15.02 -44.36
C ARG A 512 -15.32 -15.08 -45.65
N LEU A 513 -14.01 -14.80 -45.64
CA LEU A 513 -13.16 -14.95 -46.82
C LEU A 513 -13.16 -16.40 -47.32
N ALA A 514 -13.00 -17.38 -46.42
CA ALA A 514 -13.06 -18.80 -46.76
C ALA A 514 -14.45 -19.23 -47.28
N GLN A 515 -15.54 -18.52 -46.94
CA GLN A 515 -16.87 -18.73 -47.53
C GLN A 515 -16.96 -18.11 -48.94
N ILE A 516 -16.44 -16.89 -49.13
CA ILE A 516 -16.37 -16.21 -50.42
C ILE A 516 -15.58 -17.05 -51.43
N GLU A 517 -14.37 -17.50 -51.10
CA GLU A 517 -13.59 -18.34 -52.02
C GLU A 517 -14.28 -19.68 -52.36
N ARG A 518 -15.18 -20.18 -51.50
CA ARG A 518 -15.97 -21.39 -51.78
C ARG A 518 -17.11 -21.09 -52.73
N ALA A 519 -17.76 -19.93 -52.61
CA ALA A 519 -18.73 -19.44 -53.57
C ALA A 519 -18.09 -19.12 -54.93
N GLU A 520 -16.91 -18.50 -54.95
CA GLU A 520 -16.15 -18.20 -56.18
C GLU A 520 -15.78 -19.48 -56.95
N ARG A 521 -15.27 -20.52 -56.26
CA ARG A 521 -15.02 -21.83 -56.89
C ARG A 521 -16.31 -22.51 -57.40
N GLN A 522 -17.45 -22.27 -56.76
CA GLN A 522 -18.75 -22.75 -57.25
C GLN A 522 -19.21 -21.98 -58.48
N ILE A 523 -19.04 -20.66 -58.51
CA ILE A 523 -19.33 -19.80 -59.68
C ILE A 523 -18.45 -20.21 -60.86
N GLU A 524 -17.14 -20.33 -60.67
CA GLU A 524 -16.19 -20.73 -61.72
C GLU A 524 -16.51 -22.13 -62.29
N ASN A 525 -17.00 -23.06 -61.45
CA ASN A 525 -17.47 -24.37 -61.90
C ASN A 525 -18.81 -24.31 -62.66
N LEU A 526 -19.74 -23.44 -62.25
CA LEU A 526 -20.99 -23.19 -62.97
C LEU A 526 -20.75 -22.46 -64.30
N GLU A 527 -19.73 -21.60 -64.38
CA GLU A 527 -19.30 -20.95 -65.62
C GLU A 527 -18.70 -21.95 -66.60
N ARG A 528 -17.87 -22.91 -66.14
CA ARG A 528 -17.42 -24.04 -66.96
C ARG A 528 -18.59 -24.88 -67.48
N GLN A 529 -19.52 -25.27 -66.60
CA GLN A 529 -20.71 -26.02 -67.02
C GLN A 529 -21.57 -25.23 -68.03
N LYS A 530 -21.64 -23.90 -67.90
CA LYS A 530 -22.32 -23.01 -68.85
C LYS A 530 -21.59 -22.93 -70.20
N THR A 531 -20.25 -22.92 -70.23
CA THR A 531 -19.51 -22.98 -71.50
C THR A 531 -19.64 -24.34 -72.16
N ASP A 532 -19.53 -25.44 -71.41
CA ASP A 532 -19.69 -26.80 -71.91
C ASP A 532 -21.07 -27.00 -72.56
N LEU A 533 -22.14 -26.55 -71.88
CA LEU A 533 -23.52 -26.56 -72.41
C LEU A 533 -23.71 -25.60 -73.59
N GLY A 534 -22.96 -24.51 -73.65
CA GLY A 534 -22.94 -23.59 -74.79
C GLY A 534 -22.34 -24.25 -76.04
N ASP A 535 -21.22 -24.96 -75.88
CA ASP A 535 -20.55 -25.70 -76.95
C ASP A 535 -21.36 -26.93 -77.38
N GLU A 536 -22.07 -27.60 -76.46
CA GLU A 536 -23.06 -28.63 -76.77
C GLU A 536 -24.21 -28.07 -77.62
N LEU A 537 -24.77 -26.92 -77.22
CA LEU A 537 -25.86 -26.27 -77.93
C LEU A 537 -25.42 -25.79 -79.32
N HIS A 538 -24.20 -25.23 -79.44
CA HIS A 538 -23.64 -24.82 -80.72
C HIS A 538 -23.39 -26.03 -81.64
N ARG A 539 -22.87 -27.15 -81.12
CA ARG A 539 -22.79 -28.44 -81.84
C ARG A 539 -24.15 -28.89 -82.37
N VAL A 540 -25.20 -28.80 -81.55
CA VAL A 540 -26.57 -29.15 -81.96
C VAL A 540 -27.06 -28.22 -83.07
N GLN A 541 -26.90 -26.89 -82.93
CA GLN A 541 -27.24 -25.92 -83.97
C GLN A 541 -26.50 -26.16 -85.29
N VAL A 542 -25.21 -26.48 -85.25
CA VAL A 542 -24.44 -26.83 -86.45
C VAL A 542 -25.03 -28.11 -87.08
N SER A 543 -25.34 -29.14 -86.30
CA SER A 543 -25.96 -30.37 -86.81
C SER A 543 -27.39 -30.15 -87.36
N GLU A 544 -28.13 -29.19 -86.80
CA GLU A 544 -29.45 -28.76 -87.27
C GLU A 544 -29.34 -28.01 -88.60
N MET A 545 -28.41 -27.06 -88.73
CA MET A 545 -28.11 -26.37 -90.00
C MET A 545 -27.65 -27.36 -91.09
N ASP A 546 -26.86 -28.36 -90.73
CA ASP A 546 -26.41 -29.43 -91.61
C ASP A 546 -27.58 -30.35 -92.05
N ALA A 547 -28.55 -30.59 -91.16
CA ALA A 547 -29.76 -31.35 -91.45
C ALA A 547 -30.73 -30.55 -92.34
N VAL A 548 -30.98 -29.28 -92.03
CA VAL A 548 -31.79 -28.36 -92.85
C VAL A 548 -31.18 -28.20 -94.25
N SER A 549 -29.85 -28.07 -94.35
CA SER A 549 -29.16 -27.99 -95.65
C SER A 549 -29.33 -29.28 -96.48
N LYS A 550 -29.35 -30.45 -95.83
CA LYS A 550 -29.65 -31.74 -96.49
C LYS A 550 -31.12 -31.85 -96.88
N VAL A 551 -32.05 -31.33 -96.08
CA VAL A 551 -33.49 -31.26 -96.44
C VAL A 551 -33.67 -30.39 -97.68
N VAL A 552 -33.15 -29.16 -97.70
CA VAL A 552 -33.24 -28.26 -98.88
C VAL A 552 -32.64 -28.89 -100.14
N LEU A 553 -31.53 -29.63 -100.02
CA LEU A 553 -30.91 -30.32 -101.16
C LEU A 553 -31.73 -31.54 -101.64
N LEU A 554 -32.44 -32.21 -100.73
CA LEU A 554 -33.40 -33.27 -101.09
C LEU A 554 -34.69 -32.68 -101.71
N GLU A 555 -35.20 -31.57 -101.18
CA GLU A 555 -36.36 -30.85 -101.71
C GLU A 555 -36.09 -30.34 -103.13
N ALA A 556 -34.94 -29.72 -103.39
CA ALA A 556 -34.53 -29.32 -104.74
C ALA A 556 -34.45 -30.50 -105.72
N ARG A 557 -34.06 -31.68 -105.23
CA ARG A 557 -34.00 -32.92 -106.03
C ARG A 557 -35.37 -33.58 -106.24
N VAL A 558 -36.32 -33.38 -105.32
CA VAL A 558 -37.74 -33.72 -105.51
C VAL A 558 -38.36 -32.79 -106.54
N GLU A 559 -38.09 -31.48 -106.45
CA GLU A 559 -38.59 -30.48 -107.40
C GLU A 559 -38.02 -30.69 -108.82
N GLU A 560 -36.75 -31.10 -108.94
CA GLU A 560 -36.15 -31.56 -110.20
C GLU A 560 -36.87 -32.79 -110.76
N ARG A 561 -37.20 -33.77 -109.90
CA ARG A 561 -37.96 -34.98 -110.27
C ARG A 561 -39.40 -34.68 -110.67
N GLU A 562 -40.04 -33.71 -110.03
CA GLU A 562 -41.38 -33.24 -110.40
C GLU A 562 -41.36 -32.56 -111.77
N LYS A 563 -40.32 -31.76 -112.06
CA LYS A 563 -40.08 -31.16 -113.40
C LYS A 563 -39.77 -32.21 -114.48
N GLU A 564 -39.00 -33.26 -114.16
CA GLU A 564 -38.82 -34.42 -115.04
C GLU A 564 -40.17 -35.08 -115.35
N ILE A 565 -40.98 -35.39 -114.32
CA ILE A 565 -42.30 -36.01 -114.46
C ILE A 565 -43.27 -35.12 -115.26
N GLU A 566 -43.31 -33.81 -115.01
CA GLU A 566 -44.16 -32.87 -115.75
C GLU A 566 -43.74 -32.80 -117.23
N SER A 567 -42.44 -32.84 -117.54
CA SER A 567 -41.95 -32.89 -118.92
C SER A 567 -42.34 -34.21 -119.65
N LEU A 568 -42.33 -35.34 -118.93
CA LEU A 568 -42.77 -36.64 -119.44
C LEU A 568 -44.29 -36.68 -119.64
N LEU A 569 -45.07 -36.10 -118.73
CA LEU A 569 -46.52 -35.97 -118.88
C LEU A 569 -46.89 -35.04 -120.06
N LYS A 570 -46.17 -33.92 -120.22
CA LYS A 570 -46.35 -33.00 -121.34
C LYS A 570 -46.05 -33.67 -122.68
N THR A 571 -44.90 -34.31 -122.83
CA THR A 571 -44.53 -35.03 -124.06
C THR A 571 -45.45 -36.21 -124.35
N ASN A 572 -45.94 -36.93 -123.33
CA ASN A 572 -46.96 -37.97 -123.52
C ASN A 572 -48.31 -37.40 -123.96
N ASN A 573 -48.73 -36.24 -123.43
CA ASN A 573 -49.94 -35.55 -123.87
C ASN A 573 -49.81 -34.98 -125.29
N GLU A 574 -48.63 -34.52 -125.69
CA GLU A 574 -48.34 -34.09 -127.07
C GLU A 574 -48.39 -35.28 -128.04
N GLN A 575 -47.83 -36.45 -127.66
CA GLN A 575 -47.97 -37.71 -128.41
C GLN A 575 -49.43 -38.20 -128.49
N ARG A 576 -50.20 -38.10 -127.41
CA ARG A 576 -51.64 -38.42 -127.41
C ARG A 576 -52.42 -37.47 -128.33
N THR A 577 -52.09 -36.18 -128.31
CA THR A 577 -52.74 -35.16 -129.14
C THR A 577 -52.46 -35.38 -130.62
N SER A 578 -51.22 -35.72 -131.00
CA SER A 578 -50.90 -36.07 -132.40
C SER A 578 -51.58 -37.37 -132.83
N THR A 579 -51.63 -38.38 -131.96
CA THR A 579 -52.36 -39.64 -132.22
C THR A 579 -53.86 -39.40 -132.44
N VAL A 580 -54.50 -38.60 -131.58
CA VAL A 580 -55.92 -38.21 -131.72
C VAL A 580 -56.15 -37.44 -133.01
N LYS A 581 -55.24 -36.54 -133.41
CA LYS A 581 -55.35 -35.81 -134.67
C LYS A 581 -55.29 -36.74 -135.89
N VAL A 582 -54.36 -37.69 -135.92
CA VAL A 582 -54.28 -38.69 -137.01
C VAL A 582 -55.54 -39.55 -137.10
N LEU A 583 -56.15 -39.91 -135.96
CA LEU A 583 -57.42 -40.62 -135.93
C LEU A 583 -58.60 -39.76 -136.42
N GLN A 584 -58.59 -38.45 -136.15
CA GLN A 584 -59.59 -37.51 -136.66
C GLN A 584 -59.48 -37.33 -138.18
N ASP A 585 -58.26 -37.11 -138.69
CA ASP A 585 -57.99 -36.97 -140.12
C ASP A 585 -58.41 -38.24 -140.89
N LEU A 586 -58.21 -39.43 -140.31
CA LEU A 586 -58.72 -40.70 -140.83
C LEU A 586 -60.26 -40.78 -140.81
N LEU A 587 -60.90 -40.43 -139.69
CA LEU A 587 -62.36 -40.50 -139.54
C LEU A 587 -63.10 -39.60 -140.53
N ASP A 588 -62.56 -38.40 -140.80
CA ASP A 588 -63.15 -37.49 -141.77
C ASP A 588 -62.88 -37.90 -143.23
N SER A 589 -61.79 -38.64 -143.50
CA SER A 589 -61.57 -39.30 -144.80
C SER A 589 -62.56 -40.46 -145.06
N GLU A 590 -62.88 -41.25 -144.03
CA GLU A 590 -63.92 -42.28 -144.05
C GLU A 590 -65.30 -41.67 -144.34
N ARG A 591 -65.66 -40.58 -143.63
CA ARG A 591 -66.92 -39.86 -143.84
C ARG A 591 -67.05 -39.29 -145.26
N ALA A 592 -65.96 -38.75 -145.82
CA ALA A 592 -65.94 -38.27 -147.20
C ALA A 592 -66.19 -39.42 -148.20
N ALA A 593 -65.52 -40.57 -148.03
CA ALA A 593 -65.74 -41.75 -148.86
C ALA A 593 -67.18 -42.30 -148.73
N HIS A 594 -67.77 -42.25 -147.54
CA HIS A 594 -69.15 -42.67 -147.29
C HIS A 594 -70.19 -41.76 -147.94
N ALA A 595 -69.97 -40.45 -147.96
CA ALA A 595 -70.83 -39.50 -148.69
C ALA A 595 -70.76 -39.76 -150.21
N ASP A 596 -69.54 -39.87 -150.75
CA ASP A 596 -69.29 -40.12 -152.17
C ASP A 596 -69.87 -41.47 -152.66
N ALA A 597 -70.01 -42.46 -151.76
CA ALA A 597 -70.70 -43.71 -152.01
C ALA A 597 -72.24 -43.56 -151.97
N ASN A 598 -72.78 -42.73 -151.07
CA ASN A 598 -74.22 -42.49 -150.95
C ASN A 598 -74.77 -41.70 -152.15
N ASP A 599 -74.07 -40.66 -152.60
CA ASP A 599 -74.45 -39.86 -153.78
C ASP A 599 -74.53 -40.73 -155.06
N ARG A 600 -73.62 -41.72 -155.19
CA ARG A 600 -73.65 -42.72 -156.27
C ARG A 600 -74.84 -43.68 -156.15
N ALA A 601 -75.26 -44.02 -154.94
CA ALA A 601 -76.45 -44.85 -154.69
C ALA A 601 -77.74 -44.08 -155.03
N GLU A 602 -77.84 -42.80 -154.66
CA GLU A 602 -78.98 -41.94 -155.03
C GLU A 602 -79.06 -41.71 -156.55
N ALA A 603 -77.91 -41.48 -157.22
CA ALA A 603 -77.85 -41.39 -158.68
C ALA A 603 -78.35 -42.67 -159.39
N LEU A 604 -77.99 -43.85 -158.88
CA LEU A 604 -78.49 -45.13 -159.39
C LEU A 604 -79.99 -45.34 -159.09
N SER A 605 -80.46 -44.90 -157.93
CA SER A 605 -81.88 -44.95 -157.55
C SER A 605 -82.75 -44.10 -158.49
N LEU A 606 -82.30 -42.87 -158.80
CA LEU A 606 -82.96 -41.97 -159.77
C LEU A 606 -82.96 -42.55 -161.20
N GLN A 607 -81.87 -43.22 -161.62
CA GLN A 607 -81.86 -43.93 -162.91
C GLN A 607 -82.84 -45.11 -162.95
N LEU A 608 -82.98 -45.85 -161.84
CA LEU A 608 -83.97 -46.92 -161.71
C LEU A 608 -85.40 -46.38 -161.79
N GLN A 609 -85.72 -45.30 -161.07
CA GLN A 609 -87.04 -44.65 -161.17
C GLN A 609 -87.36 -44.16 -162.60
N ALA A 610 -86.38 -43.56 -163.29
CA ALA A 610 -86.54 -43.13 -164.67
C ALA A 610 -86.68 -44.29 -165.68
N ALA A 611 -86.10 -45.46 -165.38
CA ALA A 611 -86.30 -46.69 -166.16
C ALA A 611 -87.70 -47.29 -165.90
N GLN A 612 -88.14 -47.32 -164.64
CA GLN A 612 -89.48 -47.80 -164.24
C GLN A 612 -90.59 -47.03 -164.96
N ALA A 613 -90.53 -45.69 -164.93
CA ALA A 613 -91.53 -44.82 -165.57
C ALA A 613 -91.63 -44.99 -167.10
N LYS A 614 -90.53 -45.38 -167.78
CA LYS A 614 -90.55 -45.74 -169.21
C LYS A 614 -91.15 -47.11 -169.47
N LEU A 615 -90.99 -48.04 -168.52
CA LEU A 615 -91.59 -49.37 -168.56
C LEU A 615 -93.11 -49.28 -168.45
N ASP A 616 -93.61 -48.49 -167.50
CA ASP A 616 -95.04 -48.26 -167.29
C ASP A 616 -95.71 -47.59 -168.50
N LEU A 617 -95.06 -46.57 -169.10
CA LEU A 617 -95.56 -45.90 -170.30
C LEU A 617 -95.68 -46.86 -171.50
N LEU A 618 -94.66 -47.70 -171.72
CA LEU A 618 -94.67 -48.71 -172.78
C LEU A 618 -95.67 -49.84 -172.49
N GLN A 619 -95.92 -50.20 -171.23
CA GLN A 619 -97.00 -51.13 -170.87
C GLN A 619 -98.39 -50.56 -171.20
N GLN A 620 -98.57 -49.23 -171.07
CA GLN A 620 -99.81 -48.55 -171.43
C GLN A 620 -100.05 -48.50 -172.95
N GLU A 621 -98.99 -48.35 -173.76
CA GLU A 621 -99.10 -48.50 -175.22
C GLU A 621 -99.34 -49.97 -175.62
N LEU A 622 -98.58 -50.92 -175.05
CA LEU A 622 -98.64 -52.35 -175.41
C LEU A 622 -100.02 -52.97 -175.13
N THR A 623 -100.73 -52.51 -174.10
CA THR A 623 -102.10 -52.95 -173.78
C THR A 623 -103.17 -52.47 -174.77
N SER A 624 -102.85 -51.51 -175.66
CA SER A 624 -103.80 -50.99 -176.66
C SER A 624 -103.77 -51.68 -178.03
N VAL A 625 -102.65 -52.32 -178.41
CA VAL A 625 -102.46 -52.90 -179.77
C VAL A 625 -102.26 -54.42 -179.78
N ARG A 626 -102.03 -55.08 -178.63
CA ARG A 626 -101.83 -56.55 -178.57
C ARG A 626 -102.87 -57.32 -177.76
N LEU A 627 -104.14 -56.96 -177.96
CA LEU A 627 -105.27 -57.89 -177.79
C LEU A 627 -105.64 -58.59 -179.12
N ASN A 628 -104.62 -58.96 -179.91
CA ASN A 628 -104.70 -59.97 -180.96
C ASN A 628 -103.29 -60.54 -181.28
N GLU A 629 -103.27 -61.86 -181.53
CA GLU A 629 -102.24 -62.69 -182.19
C GLU A 629 -100.83 -62.94 -181.57
N THR A 630 -100.80 -63.95 -180.69
CA THR A 630 -99.97 -65.20 -180.71
C THR A 630 -98.43 -65.28 -180.88
N ALA A 631 -97.84 -66.14 -180.01
CA ALA A 631 -96.85 -67.22 -180.29
C ALA A 631 -95.30 -67.02 -180.12
N LEU A 632 -94.72 -67.96 -179.34
CA LEU A 632 -93.32 -68.49 -179.30
C LEU A 632 -92.18 -67.53 -178.84
N ASP A 633 -91.41 -67.84 -177.77
CA ASP A 633 -90.22 -68.76 -177.65
C ASP A 633 -88.91 -68.07 -178.15
N SER A 634 -87.71 -68.15 -177.54
CA SER A 634 -87.20 -69.15 -176.59
C SER A 634 -86.00 -68.72 -175.70
N LYS A 635 -85.98 -69.19 -174.43
CA LYS A 635 -84.83 -69.83 -173.67
C LYS A 635 -83.53 -68.96 -173.46
N LEU A 636 -82.50 -69.30 -172.64
CA LEU A 636 -81.98 -70.57 -172.10
C LEU A 636 -80.92 -70.39 -170.93
N LYS A 637 -80.98 -71.19 -169.84
CA LYS A 637 -79.88 -71.59 -168.87
C LYS A 637 -79.20 -70.49 -167.96
N THR A 638 -78.49 -70.76 -166.84
CA THR A 638 -78.02 -71.98 -166.07
C THR A 638 -77.89 -71.64 -164.55
N ALA A 639 -78.32 -72.47 -163.56
CA ALA A 639 -77.54 -73.41 -162.66
C ALA A 639 -76.49 -72.80 -161.67
N SER A 640 -76.22 -73.26 -160.42
CA SER A 640 -76.82 -74.32 -159.54
C SER A 640 -76.17 -74.46 -158.11
N ARG A 641 -76.96 -74.89 -157.08
CA ARG A 641 -76.59 -75.70 -155.84
C ARG A 641 -75.50 -75.15 -154.87
N GLY A 642 -75.24 -75.66 -153.64
CA GLY A 642 -75.62 -76.92 -152.93
C GLY A 642 -75.46 -76.92 -151.37
N LYS A 643 -75.01 -78.02 -150.73
CA LYS A 643 -75.01 -78.26 -149.25
C LYS A 643 -73.66 -78.82 -148.68
N ARG A 644 -73.41 -78.58 -147.37
CA ARG A 644 -72.53 -79.30 -146.37
C ARG A 644 -71.02 -78.93 -146.21
N LEU A 645 -70.61 -78.86 -144.92
CA LEU A 645 -69.34 -79.30 -144.26
C LEU A 645 -68.02 -78.45 -144.24
N ARG A 646 -67.44 -78.34 -143.01
CA ARG A 646 -66.02 -78.10 -142.59
C ARG A 646 -65.33 -76.72 -142.79
N GLY A 647 -64.33 -76.44 -141.94
CA GLY A 647 -63.54 -75.20 -141.79
C GLY A 647 -64.07 -74.34 -140.62
N ASP A 648 -63.41 -74.15 -139.47
CA ASP A 648 -62.03 -73.68 -139.18
C ASP A 648 -61.87 -72.22 -139.64
N ASP A 649 -61.51 -71.20 -138.85
CA ASP A 649 -60.84 -71.09 -137.54
C ASP A 649 -61.45 -69.91 -136.71
N PHE A 650 -61.30 -69.72 -135.39
CA PHE A 650 -60.59 -70.46 -134.32
C PHE A 650 -61.39 -70.45 -132.98
N GLU A 651 -60.74 -70.92 -131.92
CA GLU A 651 -61.18 -71.36 -130.57
C GLU A 651 -61.63 -70.32 -129.50
N MET A 652 -62.61 -70.73 -128.68
CA MET A 652 -63.02 -70.14 -127.39
C MET A 652 -63.27 -71.31 -126.41
N GLY A 653 -62.73 -71.26 -125.18
CA GLY A 653 -62.48 -72.49 -124.39
C GLY A 653 -63.65 -73.05 -123.56
N VAL A 654 -63.41 -74.20 -122.89
CA VAL A 654 -63.85 -74.59 -121.52
C VAL A 654 -63.46 -76.06 -121.20
N GLY A 655 -62.90 -76.30 -119.99
CA GLY A 655 -62.70 -77.65 -119.38
C GLY A 655 -61.31 -78.29 -119.59
N SER A 656 -60.79 -79.16 -118.69
CA SER A 656 -61.37 -79.69 -117.44
C SER A 656 -60.31 -80.31 -116.47
N VAL A 657 -60.56 -80.18 -115.15
CA VAL A 657 -60.08 -81.01 -114.00
C VAL A 657 -58.58 -81.22 -113.71
N GLN A 658 -58.10 -80.67 -112.58
CA GLN A 658 -57.52 -81.36 -111.38
C GLN A 658 -57.41 -80.31 -110.23
N GLU A 659 -57.92 -80.54 -109.01
CA GLU A 659 -57.30 -81.19 -107.81
C GLU A 659 -56.12 -80.40 -107.17
N MET A 660 -56.00 -80.15 -105.84
CA MET A 660 -56.91 -80.39 -104.69
C MET A 660 -56.51 -79.61 -103.39
N ASP A 661 -57.43 -78.77 -102.88
CA ASP A 661 -57.86 -78.45 -101.48
C ASP A 661 -56.98 -77.95 -100.28
N THR A 662 -57.65 -77.17 -99.40
CA THR A 662 -57.48 -76.91 -97.91
C THR A 662 -56.30 -76.16 -97.23
N SER A 663 -56.58 -74.91 -96.81
CA SER A 663 -56.89 -74.43 -95.42
C SER A 663 -56.04 -74.67 -94.13
N ASP A 664 -55.54 -73.54 -93.57
CA ASP A 664 -55.75 -72.96 -92.21
C ASP A 664 -55.04 -73.43 -90.88
N ARG A 665 -54.60 -72.39 -90.10
CA ARG A 665 -54.47 -72.23 -88.62
C ARG A 665 -53.50 -73.04 -87.70
N ILE A 666 -52.83 -72.36 -86.73
CA ILE A 666 -52.76 -72.61 -85.23
C ILE A 666 -51.63 -71.82 -84.48
N LEU A 667 -51.53 -71.99 -83.14
CA LEU A 667 -50.96 -71.15 -82.05
C LEU A 667 -49.50 -71.43 -81.58
N ARG A 668 -48.92 -70.45 -80.88
CA ARG A 668 -47.97 -70.50 -79.72
C ARG A 668 -46.64 -71.31 -79.76
N ALA A 669 -45.53 -70.55 -79.80
CA ALA A 669 -44.42 -70.51 -78.81
C ALA A 669 -43.34 -71.63 -78.64
N ASN A 670 -42.14 -71.15 -78.25
CA ASN A 670 -41.05 -71.77 -77.42
C ASN A 670 -39.83 -72.55 -78.03
N LYS A 671 -38.63 -71.99 -77.72
CA LYS A 671 -37.41 -72.61 -77.10
C LYS A 671 -36.24 -73.22 -77.92
N LYS A 672 -35.05 -72.62 -77.66
CA LYS A 672 -33.67 -73.19 -77.56
C LYS A 672 -33.01 -73.62 -78.91
N SER A 673 -31.69 -73.63 -79.09
CA SER A 673 -30.50 -73.72 -78.19
C SER A 673 -29.37 -72.74 -78.62
N ARG A 674 -28.52 -72.16 -77.75
CA ARG A 674 -27.25 -72.67 -77.15
C ARG A 674 -26.19 -73.04 -78.23
N SER A 675 -24.89 -72.73 -78.18
CA SER A 675 -23.95 -72.01 -77.27
C SER A 675 -22.70 -71.58 -78.12
N THR A 676 -21.59 -70.94 -77.72
CA THR A 676 -20.79 -70.66 -76.48
C THR A 676 -20.19 -69.21 -76.60
N THR A 677 -19.28 -68.62 -75.80
CA THR A 677 -18.45 -69.00 -74.63
C THR A 677 -18.24 -67.79 -73.69
N SER A 678 -17.89 -68.03 -72.42
CA SER A 678 -17.47 -67.07 -71.37
C SER A 678 -15.90 -66.98 -71.32
N PRO A 679 -15.16 -66.46 -70.28
CA PRO A 679 -15.56 -66.09 -68.90
C PRO A 679 -14.80 -64.92 -68.17
N LEU A 680 -15.09 -64.78 -66.86
CA LEU A 680 -14.34 -64.11 -65.74
C LEU A 680 -14.53 -62.59 -65.50
N ARG A 681 -14.49 -62.06 -64.26
CA ARG A 681 -14.92 -62.55 -62.90
C ARG A 681 -14.77 -61.43 -61.83
N TYR A 682 -15.67 -61.36 -60.84
CA TYR A 682 -15.48 -60.80 -59.47
C TYR A 682 -15.20 -59.27 -59.36
N SER A 683 -15.39 -58.56 -58.24
CA SER A 683 -15.98 -58.79 -56.89
C SER A 683 -16.68 -57.46 -56.43
N GLN A 684 -17.50 -57.30 -55.35
CA GLN A 684 -17.29 -57.51 -53.90
C GLN A 684 -15.96 -56.91 -53.37
N SER A 685 -15.83 -56.35 -52.17
CA SER A 685 -16.61 -56.42 -50.90
C SER A 685 -16.56 -55.04 -50.17
N GLU A 686 -17.52 -54.62 -49.33
CA GLU A 686 -17.67 -54.80 -47.86
C GLU A 686 -16.56 -54.22 -46.95
N ASP A 687 -16.96 -53.93 -45.69
CA ASP A 687 -16.18 -53.59 -44.49
C ASP A 687 -15.56 -52.16 -44.40
N GLY A 688 -15.53 -51.48 -43.23
CA GLY A 688 -15.98 -51.88 -41.89
C GLY A 688 -15.91 -50.76 -40.83
N GLY A 689 -16.50 -50.99 -39.64
CA GLY A 689 -16.50 -50.09 -38.47
C GLY A 689 -17.67 -49.08 -38.44
N SER A 690 -18.49 -48.91 -37.39
CA SER A 690 -18.40 -49.24 -35.95
C SER A 690 -17.18 -48.59 -35.28
N VAL A 691 -17.29 -47.79 -34.21
CA VAL A 691 -18.13 -47.85 -32.98
C VAL A 691 -18.73 -46.44 -32.72
N TYR A 692 -20.02 -46.18 -32.43
CA TYR A 692 -21.02 -46.71 -31.48
C TYR A 692 -20.87 -46.27 -30.00
N LYS A 693 -21.48 -45.12 -29.67
CA LYS A 693 -21.84 -44.60 -28.32
C LYS A 693 -20.70 -44.32 -27.31
N GLY A 694 -20.91 -43.46 -26.31
CA GLY A 694 -22.03 -42.54 -26.08
C GLY A 694 -22.45 -42.43 -24.60
N ASP A 695 -22.65 -41.18 -24.18
CA ASP A 695 -23.59 -40.64 -23.18
C ASP A 695 -23.63 -41.14 -21.72
N GLU A 696 -23.58 -40.13 -20.84
CA GLU A 696 -24.39 -39.92 -19.62
C GLU A 696 -24.03 -40.55 -18.24
N ASP A 697 -23.88 -39.60 -17.29
CA ASP A 697 -24.54 -39.48 -15.99
C ASP A 697 -24.14 -40.21 -14.67
N ASN A 698 -23.84 -39.32 -13.72
CA ASN A 698 -24.26 -39.29 -12.30
C ASN A 698 -23.57 -40.19 -11.24
N PRO A 699 -23.59 -39.78 -9.94
CA PRO A 699 -22.74 -40.35 -8.89
C PRO A 699 -23.50 -41.09 -7.77
N ASN A 700 -22.79 -41.93 -6.99
CA ASN A 700 -22.94 -41.90 -5.53
C ASN A 700 -21.84 -42.64 -4.71
N GLN A 701 -21.90 -42.38 -3.41
CA GLN A 701 -21.22 -43.00 -2.26
C GLN A 701 -20.78 -44.48 -2.37
N GLN A 702 -19.63 -44.84 -1.79
CA GLN A 702 -19.57 -45.51 -0.48
C GLN A 702 -18.13 -45.71 0.07
N ASN A 703 -18.03 -46.16 1.32
CA ASN A 703 -16.79 -46.34 2.09
C ASN A 703 -15.77 -47.26 1.42
N ASN A 704 -14.51 -46.82 1.36
CA ASN A 704 -13.35 -47.70 1.34
C ASN A 704 -12.45 -47.37 2.54
N GLN A 705 -12.41 -48.26 3.53
CA GLN A 705 -11.55 -48.14 4.69
C GLN A 705 -10.15 -48.63 4.33
N GLU A 706 -9.34 -47.77 3.70
CA GLU A 706 -7.97 -48.12 3.29
C GLU A 706 -7.11 -48.58 4.48
N ASP A 707 -6.24 -49.56 4.25
CA ASP A 707 -5.23 -50.03 5.22
C ASP A 707 -4.23 -48.91 5.56
N TYR A 708 -4.56 -48.11 6.58
CA TYR A 708 -3.76 -46.96 7.00
C TYR A 708 -2.31 -47.32 7.41
N THR A 709 -2.06 -48.56 7.82
CA THR A 709 -0.72 -49.11 8.11
C THR A 709 0.19 -49.13 6.86
N LYS A 710 -0.39 -49.28 5.67
CA LYS A 710 0.31 -49.25 4.36
C LYS A 710 0.62 -47.83 3.89
N PHE A 711 0.06 -46.78 4.49
CA PHE A 711 0.30 -45.41 4.06
C PHE A 711 1.79 -45.02 4.13
N THR A 712 2.22 -44.19 3.19
CA THR A 712 3.54 -43.56 3.23
C THR A 712 3.58 -42.47 4.30
N VAL A 713 4.78 -42.12 4.76
CA VAL A 713 4.97 -41.01 5.73
C VAL A 713 4.34 -39.71 5.22
N GLN A 714 4.42 -39.45 3.91
CA GLN A 714 3.83 -38.27 3.29
C GLN A 714 2.30 -38.27 3.35
N LYS A 715 1.63 -39.40 3.01
CA LYS A 715 0.16 -39.51 3.08
C LYS A 715 -0.34 -39.37 4.53
N LEU A 716 0.37 -39.95 5.51
CA LEU A 716 0.05 -39.79 6.94
C LEU A 716 0.18 -38.33 7.41
N LYS A 717 1.25 -37.62 7.03
CA LYS A 717 1.43 -36.20 7.36
C LYS A 717 0.36 -35.30 6.74
N GLN A 718 -0.02 -35.57 5.49
CA GLN A 718 -1.11 -34.85 4.81
C GLN A 718 -2.45 -35.08 5.53
N GLU A 719 -2.79 -36.32 5.88
CA GLU A 719 -4.09 -36.62 6.49
C GLU A 719 -4.17 -36.11 7.95
N LEU A 720 -3.08 -36.18 8.73
CA LEU A 720 -2.99 -35.50 10.03
C LEU A 720 -3.20 -33.98 9.92
N THR A 721 -2.63 -33.34 8.89
CA THR A 721 -2.80 -31.90 8.64
C THR A 721 -4.23 -31.57 8.25
N LYS A 722 -4.87 -32.39 7.40
CA LYS A 722 -6.27 -32.28 6.95
C LYS A 722 -7.28 -32.46 8.09
N HIS A 723 -6.95 -33.29 9.09
CA HIS A 723 -7.71 -33.40 10.34
C HIS A 723 -7.33 -32.35 11.41
N ASN A 724 -6.64 -31.27 11.02
CA ASN A 724 -6.18 -30.15 11.86
C ASN A 724 -5.11 -30.46 12.93
N PHE A 725 -4.61 -31.70 13.02
CA PHE A 725 -3.53 -32.11 13.93
C PHE A 725 -2.11 -31.72 13.45
N GLY A 726 -2.00 -30.77 12.51
CA GLY A 726 -0.72 -30.30 11.98
C GLY A 726 0.21 -29.67 13.03
N GLY A 727 -0.34 -29.05 14.07
CA GLY A 727 0.43 -28.50 15.19
C GLY A 727 1.09 -29.59 16.05
N GLU A 728 0.40 -30.70 16.27
CA GLU A 728 0.91 -31.85 17.03
C GLU A 728 2.01 -32.59 16.24
N LEU A 729 1.84 -32.69 14.92
CA LEU A 729 2.88 -33.19 14.01
C LEU A 729 4.16 -32.34 14.05
N LEU A 730 4.05 -31.01 14.25
CA LEU A 730 5.18 -30.09 14.39
C LEU A 730 5.84 -30.16 15.77
N ALA A 731 5.10 -30.55 16.82
CA ALA A 731 5.67 -30.77 18.16
C ALA A 731 6.58 -32.01 18.23
N LEU A 732 6.39 -32.99 17.32
CA LEU A 732 7.29 -34.13 17.18
C LEU A 732 8.60 -33.69 16.50
N ARG A 733 9.70 -33.69 17.26
CA ARG A 733 11.04 -33.35 16.77
C ARG A 733 11.72 -34.58 16.14
N ASN A 734 11.75 -34.63 14.81
CA ASN A 734 12.28 -35.73 13.98
C ASN A 734 11.58 -37.11 14.17
N PRO A 735 10.25 -37.22 13.97
CA PRO A 735 9.52 -38.48 14.15
C PRO A 735 9.83 -39.51 13.05
N ASN A 736 9.93 -40.77 13.45
CA ASN A 736 10.01 -41.91 12.54
C ASN A 736 8.59 -42.35 12.07
N LYS A 737 8.49 -43.31 11.13
CA LYS A 737 7.18 -43.74 10.59
C LYS A 737 6.21 -44.26 11.68
N LYS A 738 6.73 -44.94 12.71
CA LYS A 738 5.94 -45.51 13.80
C LYS A 738 5.33 -44.40 14.68
N ASP A 739 6.07 -43.33 14.96
CA ASP A 739 5.60 -42.22 15.79
C ASP A 739 4.46 -41.44 15.10
N ILE A 740 4.57 -41.27 13.78
CA ILE A 740 3.52 -40.63 12.95
C ILE A 740 2.30 -41.55 12.82
N LEU A 741 2.49 -42.87 12.70
CA LEU A 741 1.40 -43.84 12.74
C LEU A 741 0.68 -43.83 14.09
N SER A 742 1.39 -43.82 15.22
CA SER A 742 0.75 -43.77 16.55
C SER A 742 0.04 -42.44 16.80
N LEU A 743 0.55 -41.31 16.27
CA LEU A 743 -0.17 -40.04 16.32
C LEU A 743 -1.46 -40.09 15.49
N TYR A 744 -1.43 -40.72 14.31
CA TYR A 744 -2.63 -40.93 13.48
C TYR A 744 -3.65 -41.88 14.14
N GLU A 745 -3.20 -43.00 14.72
CA GLU A 745 -4.07 -43.93 15.45
C GLU A 745 -4.73 -43.29 16.67
N LYS A 746 -4.00 -42.43 17.39
CA LYS A 746 -4.48 -41.73 18.58
C LYS A 746 -5.41 -40.55 18.25
N CYS A 747 -4.98 -39.65 17.37
CA CYS A 747 -5.71 -38.38 17.13
C CYS A 747 -6.81 -38.51 16.06
N VAL A 748 -6.59 -39.32 15.01
CA VAL A 748 -7.55 -39.47 13.89
C VAL A 748 -8.43 -40.72 14.05
N LEU A 749 -7.89 -41.85 14.53
CA LEU A 749 -8.66 -43.09 14.71
C LEU A 749 -9.15 -43.33 16.15
N GLN A 750 -8.80 -42.47 17.09
CA GLN A 750 -9.22 -42.51 18.51
C GLN A 750 -8.98 -43.87 19.21
N LYS A 751 -7.92 -44.59 18.83
CA LYS A 751 -7.47 -45.80 19.52
C LYS A 751 -6.53 -45.42 20.67
N SER A 752 -6.78 -45.99 21.86
CA SER A 752 -5.95 -45.81 23.06
C SER A 752 -4.71 -46.71 23.05
#